data_AF-A0A350Y810-F1
#
_entry.id   AF-A0A350Y810-F1
#
_cell.length_a   1.000
_cell.length_b   1.000
_cell.length_c   1.000
_cell.angle_alpha   90.00
_cell.angle_beta   90.00
_cell.angle_gamma   90.00
#
_symmetry.space_group_name_H-M   'P 1'
#
loop_
_entity.id
_entity.type
_entity.pdbx_description
1 polymer ?
#
loop_
_entity_poly.entity_id
_entity_poly.type
_entity_poly.pdbx_seq_one_letter_code
_entity_poly.pdbx_strand_id
1 'polypeptide(L)'
;MTSVPNPSLDTGLAALKQGNYSMAIAHLEGVREIELDESLVSRAAMGLVTAYRRIGDGAKAIALCQELTQDSNATVKEWATTTLPELTAEFPTPTHPSPSDSTGFVPLDSTPPSDSTGFVPLEPTSMRGVGSGEWGVGLEATPTQPQTTPSTLKQRIANSAKRLLSNSPTQTSKFKTQNSPTPTQTSSQLPIPYSSPSTPSLFTPHPRFRNLGRAKTWSPLKPPPLTRLWLAEIGSAIALFWVLHFCVKFLMGTTNTILEKLPLLQPIQLFYRDPTPTIWILSALLLILCPWLIDGVLRQFYGLKPLSLTQLASRSPEAAQVLQRFCRQRRLPIPTLGILSTNAPVAMSYGNLPRTARIIISEGVFEQLADDEIATIYAAELGHIIHWDFILMSVGTLFIQIPYIIYWQVAQWGEQLQDFIERKLPAYRGFLPQIVRGVMSAIAALNYGSYWVLRLPLLWLSRARIYYSDRIAVEATGNPNGFARALLKMGLGMTKGIQTSGQVSGFLESFDVLFPVGYQQAISLSTCSPQASFERILHWDCTNPYRDWLIITASHPLMGDRLHLCARYAHHWTLGTELDLPPLSPPIRDNKARLLKLQNSYQALPLLHSALLAGLILGIVLRTSLWLIGIISDSLNIWQLIWLHNANPFLDACILSAFSLSVLIWINGYFPDIKPPKILTEPNLGELWANPDTLPPDSLPVQLSGKLLGRSGLLNGLGQDLILQTSTGLVKLHFLSYLGPVGNLLPLSIHPSDLVGKEVTVMGWFRRGVTPWIDVELLRTPEGKVSRANYPIWVTILAIAAAVWGAYLIWQA
;
A
#
# COMPACT_ATOMS: atom_id res chain seq x y z
N MET A 1 -10.55 31.73 10.42
CA MET A 1 -11.55 32.81 10.16
C MET A 1 -12.51 32.35 9.08
N THR A 2 -13.66 33.02 8.92
CA THR A 2 -14.58 32.80 7.78
C THR A 2 -14.04 33.51 6.55
N SER A 3 -13.83 32.79 5.44
CA SER A 3 -13.40 33.39 4.18
C SER A 3 -14.49 34.32 3.62
N VAL A 4 -14.10 35.53 3.22
CA VAL A 4 -15.03 36.51 2.66
C VAL A 4 -15.09 36.33 1.14
N PRO A 5 -16.28 36.19 0.53
CA PRO A 5 -16.39 36.14 -0.93
C PRO A 5 -15.95 37.48 -1.53
N ASN A 6 -14.99 37.44 -2.45
CA ASN A 6 -14.34 38.59 -3.09
C ASN A 6 -13.63 39.54 -2.09
N PRO A 7 -12.44 39.16 -1.57
CA PRO A 7 -11.60 40.08 -0.80
C PRO A 7 -11.17 41.28 -1.66
N SER A 8 -11.00 42.44 -1.03
CA SER A 8 -10.68 43.70 -1.70
C SER A 8 -9.81 44.55 -0.79
N LEU A 9 -8.72 45.09 -1.35
CA LEU A 9 -7.77 45.93 -0.63
C LEU A 9 -8.44 47.21 -0.11
N ASP A 10 -9.25 47.87 -0.95
CA ASP A 10 -9.93 49.11 -0.57
C ASP A 10 -10.97 48.88 0.52
N THR A 11 -11.71 47.78 0.47
CA THR A 11 -12.67 47.41 1.52
C THR A 11 -11.95 47.10 2.84
N GLY A 12 -10.84 46.36 2.79
CA GLY A 12 -10.02 46.06 3.97
C GLY A 12 -9.40 47.31 4.61
N LEU A 13 -8.84 48.21 3.82
CA LEU A 13 -8.26 49.48 4.29
C LEU A 13 -9.33 50.47 4.78
N ALA A 14 -10.53 50.47 4.18
CA ALA A 14 -11.67 51.26 4.67
C ALA A 14 -12.17 50.75 6.02
N ALA A 15 -12.34 49.43 6.18
CA ALA A 15 -12.71 48.80 7.45
C ALA A 15 -11.68 49.09 8.55
N LEU A 16 -10.39 49.10 8.21
CA LEU A 16 -9.30 49.45 9.13
C LEU A 16 -9.39 50.91 9.62
N LYS A 17 -9.68 51.86 8.72
CA LYS A 17 -9.93 53.28 9.09
C LYS A 17 -11.18 53.47 9.94
N GLN A 18 -12.19 52.61 9.77
CA GLN A 18 -13.42 52.59 10.57
C GLN A 18 -13.27 51.87 11.93
N GLY A 19 -12.10 51.32 12.25
CA GLY A 19 -11.86 50.56 13.48
C GLY A 19 -12.46 49.15 13.49
N ASN A 20 -12.98 48.66 12.36
CA ASN A 20 -13.54 47.31 12.25
C ASN A 20 -12.44 46.30 11.89
N TYR A 21 -11.58 46.01 12.87
CA TYR A 21 -10.36 45.23 12.65
C TYR A 21 -10.60 43.76 12.23
N SER A 22 -11.70 43.13 12.67
CA SER A 22 -12.04 41.76 12.27
C SER A 22 -12.42 41.68 10.78
N MET A 23 -13.18 42.65 10.28
CA MET A 23 -13.51 42.78 8.86
C MET A 23 -12.27 43.16 8.04
N ALA A 24 -11.43 44.07 8.55
CA ALA A 24 -10.17 44.44 7.91
C ALA A 24 -9.26 43.22 7.72
N ILE A 25 -9.05 42.40 8.76
CA ILE A 25 -8.22 41.19 8.67
C ILE A 25 -8.80 40.21 7.64
N ALA A 26 -10.11 39.92 7.70
CA ALA A 26 -10.72 38.94 6.80
C ALA A 26 -10.65 39.33 5.31
N HIS A 27 -10.72 40.63 4.98
CA HIS A 27 -10.49 41.09 3.61
C HIS A 27 -9.00 41.13 3.24
N LEU A 28 -8.12 41.63 4.12
CA LEU A 28 -6.69 41.80 3.79
C LEU A 28 -5.92 40.47 3.75
N GLU A 29 -6.29 39.47 4.57
CA GLU A 29 -5.76 38.10 4.44
C GLU A 29 -6.18 37.48 3.10
N GLY A 30 -7.47 37.61 2.74
CA GLY A 30 -7.96 37.11 1.44
C GLY A 30 -7.29 37.78 0.24
N VAL A 31 -6.87 39.06 0.33
CA VAL A 31 -6.06 39.69 -0.72
C VAL A 31 -4.69 39.03 -0.83
N ARG A 32 -4.02 38.72 0.29
CA ARG A 32 -2.72 38.02 0.27
C ARG A 32 -2.80 36.56 -0.24
N GLU A 33 -3.96 35.93 -0.13
CA GLU A 33 -4.17 34.54 -0.60
C GLU A 33 -4.54 34.44 -2.09
N ILE A 34 -5.14 35.48 -2.68
CA ILE A 34 -5.73 35.44 -4.04
C ILE A 34 -5.01 36.34 -5.04
N GLU A 35 -4.44 37.47 -4.61
CA GLU A 35 -3.88 38.47 -5.52
C GLU A 35 -2.45 38.12 -5.98
N LEU A 36 -2.14 38.37 -7.25
CA LEU A 36 -0.83 38.06 -7.86
C LEU A 36 0.09 39.28 -7.98
N ASP A 37 -0.43 40.50 -7.79
CA ASP A 37 0.36 41.73 -7.77
C ASP A 37 1.03 41.92 -6.41
N GLU A 38 2.36 41.70 -6.36
CA GLU A 38 3.19 41.89 -5.16
C GLU A 38 2.94 43.25 -4.49
N SER A 39 2.71 44.32 -5.26
CA SER A 39 2.50 45.67 -4.70
C SER A 39 1.18 45.80 -3.92
N LEU A 40 0.15 45.04 -4.31
CA LEU A 40 -1.13 44.97 -3.59
C LEU A 40 -1.02 44.04 -2.37
N VAL A 41 -0.29 42.92 -2.49
CA VAL A 41 -0.03 41.99 -1.39
C VAL A 41 0.76 42.66 -0.26
N SER A 42 1.82 43.40 -0.57
CA SER A 42 2.62 44.13 0.43
C SER A 42 1.82 45.25 1.10
N ARG A 43 0.98 45.98 0.34
CA ARG A 43 0.05 46.97 0.91
C ARG A 43 -1.02 46.34 1.81
N ALA A 44 -1.50 45.15 1.48
CA ALA A 44 -2.42 44.41 2.33
C ALA A 44 -1.74 43.97 3.64
N ALA A 45 -0.50 43.50 3.56
CA ALA A 45 0.30 43.10 4.72
C ALA A 45 0.59 44.26 5.69
N MET A 46 0.91 45.47 5.19
CA MET A 46 1.03 46.67 6.04
C MET A 46 -0.26 46.98 6.81
N GLY A 47 -1.41 46.80 6.15
CA GLY A 47 -2.73 46.91 6.78
C GLY A 47 -2.94 45.85 7.87
N LEU A 48 -2.57 44.59 7.60
CA LEU A 48 -2.67 43.49 8.57
C LEU A 48 -1.81 43.72 9.81
N VAL A 49 -0.55 44.16 9.66
CA VAL A 49 0.30 44.53 10.80
C VAL A 49 -0.39 45.57 11.69
N THR A 50 -1.02 46.57 11.08
CA THR A 50 -1.76 47.63 11.80
C THR A 50 -3.02 47.10 12.49
N ALA A 51 -3.78 46.20 11.84
CA ALA A 51 -4.97 45.58 12.43
C ALA A 51 -4.60 44.64 13.59
N TYR A 52 -3.56 43.82 13.44
CA TYR A 52 -3.08 42.91 14.48
C TYR A 52 -2.50 43.67 15.69
N ARG A 53 -1.74 44.76 15.48
CA ARG A 53 -1.31 45.70 16.53
C ARG A 53 -2.51 46.21 17.35
N ARG A 54 -3.63 46.55 16.69
CA ARG A 54 -4.84 47.11 17.33
C ARG A 54 -5.72 46.09 18.04
N ILE A 55 -5.70 44.81 17.63
CA ILE A 55 -6.39 43.72 18.35
C ILE A 55 -5.55 43.19 19.53
N GLY A 56 -4.25 43.49 19.58
CA GLY A 56 -3.32 43.01 20.61
C GLY A 56 -2.65 41.67 20.27
N ASP A 57 -2.75 41.20 19.03
CA ASP A 57 -2.05 40.01 18.54
C ASP A 57 -0.62 40.40 18.09
N GLY A 58 0.18 40.83 19.08
CA GLY A 58 1.53 41.34 18.86
C GLY A 58 2.46 40.33 18.19
N ALA A 59 2.28 39.04 18.45
CA ALA A 59 3.10 37.98 17.85
C ALA A 59 2.93 37.93 16.32
N LYS A 60 1.70 38.00 15.81
CA LYS A 60 1.47 38.08 14.35
C LYS A 60 1.87 39.42 13.77
N ALA A 61 1.62 40.53 14.47
CA ALA A 61 2.04 41.85 14.02
C ALA A 61 3.57 41.92 13.83
N ILE A 62 4.34 41.39 14.79
CA ILE A 62 5.80 41.31 14.71
C ILE A 62 6.24 40.37 13.57
N ALA A 63 5.69 39.16 13.47
CA ALA A 63 6.08 38.21 12.42
C ALA A 63 5.83 38.76 11.00
N LEU A 64 4.67 39.38 10.78
CA LEU A 64 4.34 40.03 9.50
C LEU A 64 5.20 41.28 9.24
N CYS A 65 5.53 42.06 10.27
CA CYS A 65 6.41 43.21 10.11
C CYS A 65 7.86 42.78 9.81
N GLN A 66 8.33 41.68 10.40
CA GLN A 66 9.62 41.04 10.07
C GLN A 66 9.67 40.56 8.62
N GLU A 67 8.62 39.90 8.12
CA GLU A 67 8.48 39.50 6.71
C GLU A 67 8.69 40.73 5.77
N LEU A 68 8.02 41.83 6.07
CA LEU A 68 8.09 43.07 5.28
C LEU A 68 9.46 43.81 5.34
N THR A 69 10.37 43.45 6.25
CA THR A 69 11.75 43.98 6.20
C THR A 69 12.58 43.43 5.04
N GLN A 70 12.13 42.34 4.42
CA GLN A 70 12.76 41.70 3.25
C GLN A 70 12.00 41.94 1.94
N ASP A 71 10.99 42.80 1.96
CA ASP A 71 10.15 43.14 0.81
C ASP A 71 10.95 43.79 -0.35
N SER A 72 10.49 43.57 -1.58
CA SER A 72 11.09 44.10 -2.82
C SER A 72 10.85 45.61 -2.99
N ASN A 73 9.79 46.15 -2.39
CA ASN A 73 9.43 47.57 -2.44
C ASN A 73 10.15 48.36 -1.33
N ALA A 74 11.02 49.29 -1.75
CA ALA A 74 11.80 50.14 -0.85
C ALA A 74 10.96 50.90 0.18
N THR A 75 9.76 51.38 -0.20
CA THR A 75 8.89 52.16 0.71
C THR A 75 8.25 51.30 1.80
N VAL A 76 7.91 50.05 1.47
CA VAL A 76 7.36 49.06 2.41
C VAL A 76 8.44 48.62 3.39
N LYS A 77 9.64 48.36 2.85
CA LYS A 77 10.82 47.97 3.63
C LYS A 77 11.24 49.05 4.64
N GLU A 78 11.32 50.30 4.22
CA GLU A 78 11.65 51.45 5.09
C GLU A 78 10.62 51.60 6.23
N TRP A 79 9.32 51.51 5.90
CA TRP A 79 8.24 51.52 6.89
C TRP A 79 8.33 50.34 7.87
N ALA A 80 8.57 49.12 7.39
CA ALA A 80 8.67 47.92 8.22
C ALA A 80 9.88 47.99 9.16
N THR A 81 11.06 48.42 8.67
CA THR A 81 12.26 48.59 9.50
C THR A 81 12.09 49.67 10.56
N THR A 82 11.25 50.68 10.33
CA THR A 82 10.93 51.73 11.31
C THR A 82 9.87 51.26 12.33
N THR A 83 8.90 50.45 11.90
CA THR A 83 7.76 50.03 12.74
C THR A 83 8.08 48.82 13.62
N LEU A 84 8.97 47.93 13.18
CA LEU A 84 9.33 46.70 13.91
C LEU A 84 9.90 46.95 15.33
N PRO A 85 10.80 47.92 15.57
CA PRO A 85 11.27 48.23 16.91
C PRO A 85 10.15 48.70 17.85
N GLU A 86 9.21 49.52 17.36
CA GLU A 86 8.04 49.96 18.15
C GLU A 86 7.17 48.77 18.57
N LEU A 87 6.84 47.89 17.61
CA LEU A 87 6.03 46.70 17.86
C LEU A 87 6.69 45.76 18.87
N THR A 88 8.01 45.60 18.79
CA THR A 88 8.76 44.73 19.70
C THR A 88 8.87 45.33 21.11
N ALA A 89 8.89 46.66 21.23
CA ALA A 89 8.83 47.36 22.53
C ALA A 89 7.41 47.36 23.14
N GLU A 90 6.36 47.42 22.31
CA GLU A 90 4.96 47.40 22.74
C GLU A 90 4.49 45.98 23.12
N PHE A 91 5.04 44.93 22.48
CA PHE A 91 4.72 43.52 22.73
C PHE A 91 5.98 42.68 23.00
N PRO A 92 6.64 42.84 24.16
CA PRO A 92 7.84 42.08 24.50
C PRO A 92 7.53 40.58 24.68
N THR A 93 8.18 39.72 23.91
CA THR A 93 8.10 38.26 24.04
C THR A 93 8.83 37.79 25.31
N PRO A 94 8.23 36.88 26.12
CA PRO A 94 8.87 36.38 27.33
C PRO A 94 10.08 35.50 27.02
N THR A 95 11.25 35.86 27.55
CA THR A 95 12.50 35.09 27.47
C THR A 95 12.66 34.16 28.68
N HIS A 96 12.89 32.86 28.43
CA HIS A 96 13.30 31.92 29.47
C HIS A 96 14.77 32.15 29.87
N PRO A 97 15.13 32.18 31.16
CA PRO A 97 16.52 32.27 31.60
C PRO A 97 17.23 30.91 31.57
N SER A 98 18.56 30.96 31.37
CA SER A 98 19.46 29.81 31.42
C SER A 98 19.71 29.31 32.86
N PRO A 99 20.13 28.04 33.06
CA PRO A 99 20.22 27.45 34.40
C PRO A 99 21.55 27.72 35.10
N SER A 100 21.53 28.55 36.15
CA SER A 100 22.55 28.56 37.21
C SER A 100 21.95 29.08 38.53
N ASP A 101 22.36 28.43 39.63
CA ASP A 101 22.30 28.89 41.03
C ASP A 101 20.93 29.00 41.74
N SER A 102 20.57 27.86 42.35
CA SER A 102 20.19 27.71 43.77
C SER A 102 19.24 28.72 44.45
N THR A 103 18.08 28.25 44.95
CA THR A 103 17.83 27.93 46.38
C THR A 103 16.33 27.81 46.71
N GLY A 104 15.99 26.96 47.69
CA GLY A 104 14.84 27.20 48.58
C GLY A 104 13.46 26.63 48.19
N PHE A 105 13.18 25.37 48.55
CA PHE A 105 11.80 24.92 48.80
C PHE A 105 11.72 23.85 49.91
N VAL A 106 10.98 24.15 50.99
CA VAL A 106 10.61 23.28 52.12
C VAL A 106 9.40 23.95 52.81
N PRO A 107 8.36 23.25 53.35
CA PRO A 107 7.78 21.95 52.98
C PRO A 107 6.23 22.02 52.85
N LEU A 108 5.58 20.87 52.61
CA LEU A 108 4.39 20.51 53.41
C LEU A 108 4.30 18.98 53.56
N ASP A 109 4.16 18.50 54.80
CA ASP A 109 4.07 17.07 55.13
C ASP A 109 2.65 16.50 54.98
N SER A 110 2.54 15.23 54.59
CA SER A 110 1.68 14.27 55.29
C SER A 110 2.07 12.82 54.98
N THR A 111 2.30 12.05 56.04
CA THR A 111 2.79 10.66 56.07
C THR A 111 1.78 9.61 55.58
N PRO A 112 2.26 8.40 55.25
CA PRO A 112 1.82 7.23 56.01
C PRO A 112 3.00 6.42 56.63
N PRO A 113 2.75 5.56 57.65
CA PRO A 113 3.81 5.01 58.51
C PRO A 113 4.37 3.62 58.13
N SER A 114 5.58 3.38 58.66
CA SER A 114 6.22 2.12 59.15
C SER A 114 5.27 0.95 59.55
N ASP A 115 5.62 -0.34 59.59
CA ASP A 115 6.86 -1.15 59.40
C ASP A 115 6.47 -2.66 59.34
N SER A 116 7.30 -3.72 59.23
CA SER A 116 8.75 -3.98 59.02
C SER A 116 8.90 -5.42 58.46
N THR A 117 9.95 -5.78 57.69
CA THR A 117 11.17 -6.53 58.10
C THR A 117 11.77 -7.14 56.82
N GLY A 118 13.08 -7.33 56.61
CA GLY A 118 14.26 -6.89 57.36
C GLY A 118 15.58 -7.33 56.69
N PHE A 119 16.68 -6.72 57.12
CA PHE A 119 18.11 -7.07 56.94
C PHE A 119 18.82 -6.92 55.56
N VAL A 120 20.08 -6.46 55.68
CA VAL A 120 21.03 -5.88 54.71
C VAL A 120 22.44 -5.97 55.39
N PRO A 121 23.62 -5.78 54.75
CA PRO A 121 24.20 -6.22 53.47
C PRO A 121 25.43 -7.18 53.70
N LEU A 122 26.28 -7.41 52.69
CA LEU A 122 27.75 -7.09 52.69
C LEU A 122 28.55 -7.77 51.54
N GLU A 123 29.28 -6.97 50.78
CA GLU A 123 30.60 -7.30 50.19
C GLU A 123 31.70 -7.09 51.28
N PRO A 124 32.97 -7.59 51.21
CA PRO A 124 33.82 -7.48 50.02
C PRO A 124 35.03 -8.48 49.83
N THR A 125 35.74 -8.32 48.70
CA THR A 125 37.17 -8.60 48.35
C THR A 125 37.96 -9.81 48.91
N SER A 126 38.69 -10.52 48.01
CA SER A 126 40.18 -10.68 47.99
C SER A 126 40.78 -12.09 47.75
N MET A 127 42.07 -12.09 47.39
CA MET A 127 43.03 -13.21 47.14
C MET A 127 42.86 -13.98 45.80
N ARG A 128 43.85 -14.14 44.90
CA ARG A 128 45.35 -14.08 44.88
C ARG A 128 46.06 -15.36 45.34
N GLY A 129 46.56 -16.17 44.39
CA GLY A 129 47.81 -16.93 44.53
C GLY A 129 47.83 -18.42 44.13
N VAL A 130 48.75 -18.77 43.20
CA VAL A 130 49.69 -19.94 43.15
C VAL A 130 49.14 -21.37 43.44
N GLY A 131 49.49 -22.48 42.76
CA GLY A 131 50.42 -22.86 41.67
C GLY A 131 50.02 -24.28 41.17
N SER A 132 50.76 -25.10 40.41
CA SER A 132 52.17 -25.13 40.00
C SER A 132 52.43 -26.22 38.92
N GLY A 133 53.38 -26.00 38.00
CA GLY A 133 54.12 -27.05 37.25
C GLY A 133 53.50 -27.59 35.93
N GLU A 134 54.28 -27.97 34.89
CA GLU A 134 55.74 -27.84 34.68
C GLU A 134 56.15 -28.20 33.20
N TRP A 135 57.30 -27.69 32.69
CA TRP A 135 57.97 -27.95 31.38
C TRP A 135 57.21 -27.56 30.07
N GLY A 136 57.78 -27.07 28.94
CA GLY A 136 59.15 -26.76 28.45
C GLY A 136 59.20 -26.94 26.89
N VAL A 137 60.07 -26.38 26.01
CA VAL A 137 61.18 -25.38 26.04
C VAL A 137 61.41 -24.84 24.59
N GLY A 138 61.85 -23.57 24.38
CA GLY A 138 62.42 -23.03 23.11
C GLY A 138 61.58 -21.92 22.43
N LEU A 139 62.00 -20.64 22.24
CA LEU A 139 63.20 -20.04 21.58
C LEU A 139 63.19 -20.27 20.04
N GLU A 140 63.44 -19.30 19.13
CA GLU A 140 64.03 -17.95 19.23
C GLU A 140 63.82 -17.06 17.96
N ALA A 141 64.11 -15.75 18.06
CA ALA A 141 64.67 -14.81 17.04
C ALA A 141 63.91 -14.34 15.75
N THR A 142 64.17 -13.06 15.42
CA THR A 142 63.91 -12.28 14.17
C THR A 142 65.18 -12.23 13.27
N PRO A 143 65.35 -11.36 12.24
CA PRO A 143 64.52 -10.97 11.07
C PRO A 143 65.29 -11.13 9.70
N THR A 144 64.65 -11.07 8.51
CA THR A 144 65.38 -10.69 7.24
C THR A 144 64.52 -10.33 6.01
N GLN A 145 65.08 -9.46 5.17
CA GLN A 145 64.82 -9.14 3.74
C GLN A 145 66.23 -9.09 3.05
N PRO A 146 66.42 -8.92 1.71
CA PRO A 146 65.59 -9.05 0.50
C PRO A 146 66.33 -9.80 -0.67
N GLN A 147 66.01 -9.49 -1.95
CA GLN A 147 66.74 -9.82 -3.24
C GLN A 147 66.47 -11.21 -3.89
N THR A 148 66.50 -11.46 -5.23
CA THR A 148 66.50 -10.63 -6.49
C THR A 148 66.02 -11.46 -7.73
N THR A 149 65.81 -10.76 -8.87
CA THR A 149 65.47 -11.16 -10.29
C THR A 149 66.47 -12.13 -11.00
N PRO A 150 66.37 -12.57 -12.30
CA PRO A 150 65.54 -12.09 -13.46
C PRO A 150 65.03 -13.11 -14.55
N SER A 151 64.14 -12.64 -15.46
CA SER A 151 64.00 -13.15 -16.85
C SER A 151 63.32 -12.10 -17.76
N THR A 152 64.06 -11.41 -18.64
CA THR A 152 64.47 -11.68 -20.05
C THR A 152 63.54 -11.10 -21.16
N LEU A 153 64.19 -10.56 -22.20
CA LEU A 153 63.66 -9.48 -23.05
C LEU A 153 62.58 -9.92 -24.08
N LYS A 154 62.47 -11.21 -24.40
CA LYS A 154 61.56 -11.71 -25.45
C LYS A 154 60.07 -11.60 -25.08
N GLN A 155 59.70 -11.67 -23.79
CA GLN A 155 58.30 -11.51 -23.36
C GLN A 155 57.78 -10.06 -23.43
N ARG A 156 58.66 -9.05 -23.55
CA ARG A 156 58.25 -7.65 -23.71
C ARG A 156 57.86 -7.27 -25.15
N ILE A 157 58.40 -7.99 -26.15
CA ILE A 157 58.22 -7.65 -27.57
C ILE A 157 56.85 -8.09 -28.11
N ALA A 158 56.29 -9.20 -27.61
CA ALA A 158 54.98 -9.71 -28.04
C ALA A 158 53.79 -8.80 -27.65
N ASN A 159 53.88 -8.12 -26.50
CA ASN A 159 52.79 -7.30 -25.97
C ASN A 159 52.77 -5.86 -26.52
N SER A 160 53.85 -5.41 -27.17
CA SER A 160 53.94 -4.07 -27.80
C SER A 160 53.10 -3.94 -29.09
N ALA A 161 52.88 -5.04 -29.83
CA ALA A 161 52.17 -4.99 -31.10
C ALA A 161 50.65 -4.74 -30.96
N LYS A 162 50.04 -5.04 -29.80
CA LYS A 162 48.59 -4.92 -29.58
C LYS A 162 48.15 -3.58 -28.97
N ARG A 163 49.07 -2.62 -28.82
CA ARG A 163 48.83 -1.26 -28.28
C ARG A 163 49.03 -0.12 -29.30
N LEU A 164 49.39 -0.44 -30.55
CA LEU A 164 49.69 0.54 -31.61
C LEU A 164 48.48 0.97 -32.46
N LEU A 165 47.27 0.53 -32.11
CA LEU A 165 46.01 1.12 -32.53
C LEU A 165 45.36 1.73 -31.26
N SER A 166 45.87 2.84 -30.72
CA SER A 166 45.68 4.24 -31.15
C SER A 166 44.22 4.71 -31.08
N ASN A 167 43.83 5.85 -30.50
CA ASN A 167 44.45 6.88 -29.64
C ASN A 167 43.26 7.58 -28.92
N SER A 168 43.26 7.97 -27.64
CA SER A 168 44.07 9.01 -26.96
C SER A 168 43.75 10.46 -27.43
N PRO A 169 44.01 11.50 -26.61
CA PRO A 169 43.75 11.63 -25.17
C PRO A 169 43.28 13.04 -24.72
N THR A 170 42.93 13.20 -23.43
CA THR A 170 42.88 14.50 -22.75
C THR A 170 44.27 14.89 -22.21
N GLN A 171 44.68 16.16 -22.30
CA GLN A 171 45.91 16.67 -21.68
C GLN A 171 45.68 17.10 -20.22
N THR A 172 46.68 16.88 -19.37
CA THR A 172 46.82 17.46 -18.02
C THR A 172 47.96 18.48 -18.01
N SER A 173 47.91 19.44 -17.09
CA SER A 173 49.10 20.18 -16.66
C SER A 173 49.24 20.14 -15.12
N LYS A 174 50.50 20.17 -14.66
CA LYS A 174 50.92 20.37 -13.26
C LYS A 174 51.31 21.86 -13.13
N PHE A 175 51.60 22.50 -11.99
CA PHE A 175 52.28 22.12 -10.75
C PHE A 175 52.26 23.36 -9.81
N LYS A 176 52.25 23.23 -8.47
CA LYS A 176 53.24 23.86 -7.54
C LYS A 176 52.93 23.64 -6.05
N THR A 177 53.97 23.85 -5.24
CA THR A 177 54.15 23.47 -3.83
C THR A 177 54.30 24.70 -2.91
N GLN A 178 53.97 24.56 -1.62
CA GLN A 178 54.58 25.34 -0.52
C GLN A 178 54.46 24.60 0.83
N ASN A 179 55.31 24.94 1.80
CA ASN A 179 55.67 24.11 2.96
C ASN A 179 55.38 24.75 4.34
N SER A 180 55.15 23.88 5.34
CA SER A 180 55.45 24.02 6.79
C SER A 180 54.65 25.02 7.66
N PRO A 181 54.63 24.87 9.02
CA PRO A 181 55.08 23.75 9.88
C PRO A 181 54.00 23.22 10.88
N THR A 182 54.29 22.08 11.52
CA THR A 182 53.62 21.56 12.73
C THR A 182 54.14 22.29 14.00
N PRO A 183 53.33 22.46 15.05
CA PRO A 183 53.22 21.44 16.12
C PRO A 183 51.72 21.20 16.51
N THR A 184 51.31 20.39 17.49
CA THR A 184 52.00 19.61 18.55
C THR A 184 51.27 18.27 18.75
N GLN A 185 51.83 17.32 19.52
CA GLN A 185 51.06 16.19 20.09
C GLN A 185 50.65 16.49 21.54
N THR A 186 49.40 16.25 21.88
CA THR A 186 48.97 16.01 23.27
C THR A 186 48.02 14.83 23.30
N SER A 187 48.21 13.94 24.27
CA SER A 187 47.56 12.63 24.33
C SER A 187 46.15 12.65 24.94
N SER A 188 45.38 11.62 24.57
CA SER A 188 44.36 10.97 25.41
C SER A 188 43.24 11.83 26.01
N GLN A 189 42.08 11.83 25.35
CA GLN A 189 40.80 11.60 26.02
C GLN A 189 39.92 10.70 25.14
N LEU A 190 39.21 9.77 25.78
CA LEU A 190 38.41 8.74 25.12
C LEU A 190 37.20 9.35 24.39
N PRO A 191 36.79 8.83 23.23
CA PRO A 191 35.52 9.23 22.63
C PRO A 191 34.36 8.89 23.57
N ILE A 192 33.52 9.89 23.83
CA ILE A 192 32.19 9.75 24.43
C ILE A 192 31.47 8.60 23.71
N PRO A 193 30.80 7.66 24.41
CA PRO A 193 30.09 6.58 23.75
C PRO A 193 29.07 7.17 22.76
N TYR A 194 29.09 6.67 21.52
CA TYR A 194 28.17 7.09 20.47
C TYR A 194 26.74 6.79 20.92
N SER A 195 26.07 7.80 21.50
CA SER A 195 24.64 7.81 21.66
C SER A 195 24.04 7.83 20.26
N SER A 196 23.49 6.70 19.83
CA SER A 196 22.76 6.58 18.57
C SER A 196 21.85 7.81 18.39
N PRO A 197 21.81 8.44 17.20
CA PRO A 197 20.84 9.50 16.95
C PRO A 197 19.47 8.93 17.28
N SER A 198 18.76 9.61 18.21
CA SER A 198 17.43 9.20 18.65
C SER A 198 16.57 8.94 17.43
N THR A 199 16.00 7.74 17.34
CA THR A 199 15.06 7.37 16.28
C THR A 199 14.08 8.53 16.09
N PRO A 200 13.95 9.10 14.88
CA PRO A 200 13.06 10.24 14.67
C PRO A 200 11.67 9.82 15.14
N SER A 201 11.10 10.61 16.06
CA SER A 201 9.84 10.29 16.72
C SER A 201 8.77 10.00 15.67
N LEU A 202 8.25 8.77 15.67
CA LEU A 202 7.23 8.31 14.73
C LEU A 202 6.05 9.29 14.73
N PHE A 203 5.77 9.84 13.55
CA PHE A 203 4.80 10.90 13.29
C PHE A 203 3.39 10.55 13.80
N THR A 204 2.86 11.30 14.77
CA THR A 204 1.48 11.14 15.27
C THR A 204 0.69 12.44 15.55
N PRO A 205 0.47 13.30 14.55
CA PRO A 205 -0.73 14.12 14.54
C PRO A 205 -1.88 13.30 13.91
N HIS A 206 -2.65 12.57 14.72
CA HIS A 206 -3.80 11.81 14.21
C HIS A 206 -4.81 12.73 13.49
N PRO A 207 -5.41 12.29 12.36
CA PRO A 207 -6.41 13.08 11.66
C PRO A 207 -7.62 13.35 12.56
N ARG A 208 -8.16 14.57 12.50
CA ARG A 208 -9.23 15.01 13.40
C ARG A 208 -10.57 14.43 12.97
N PHE A 209 -11.22 13.74 13.90
CA PHE A 209 -12.64 13.37 13.80
C PHE A 209 -13.50 14.51 14.34
N ARG A 210 -14.63 14.78 13.68
CA ARG A 210 -15.63 15.77 14.11
C ARG A 210 -16.55 15.20 15.19
N ASN A 211 -16.66 13.87 15.28
CA ASN A 211 -17.47 13.13 16.25
C ASN A 211 -18.93 13.58 16.24
N LEU A 212 -19.49 13.80 15.04
CA LEU A 212 -20.86 14.28 14.92
C LEU A 212 -21.88 13.19 15.30
N GLY A 213 -22.99 13.65 15.86
CA GLY A 213 -24.02 12.79 16.43
C GLY A 213 -24.83 12.00 15.40
N ARG A 214 -25.68 11.12 15.94
CA ARG A 214 -26.68 10.31 15.21
C ARG A 214 -28.08 10.93 15.24
N ALA A 215 -28.96 10.42 14.39
CA ALA A 215 -30.39 10.72 14.50
C ALA A 215 -30.97 10.08 15.78
N LYS A 216 -31.74 10.86 16.56
CA LYS A 216 -32.52 10.33 17.70
C LYS A 216 -33.77 9.58 17.23
N THR A 217 -34.36 10.06 16.14
CA THR A 217 -35.52 9.50 15.42
C THR A 217 -35.28 9.75 13.93
N TRP A 218 -35.47 8.75 13.08
CA TRP A 218 -35.22 8.87 11.64
C TRP A 218 -36.31 8.21 10.81
N SER A 219 -36.51 8.73 9.60
CA SER A 219 -37.35 8.10 8.58
C SER A 219 -36.66 6.86 8.01
N PRO A 220 -37.42 5.78 7.70
CA PRO A 220 -36.87 4.63 6.98
C PRO A 220 -36.39 5.08 5.59
N LEU A 221 -35.29 4.50 5.12
CA LEU A 221 -34.76 4.79 3.80
C LEU A 221 -35.57 4.01 2.75
N LYS A 222 -35.72 4.55 1.54
CA LYS A 222 -36.33 3.79 0.42
C LYS A 222 -35.54 2.47 0.20
N PRO A 223 -36.20 1.31 0.09
CA PRO A 223 -35.50 0.05 -0.12
C PRO A 223 -34.78 0.05 -1.49
N PRO A 224 -33.54 -0.46 -1.57
CA PRO A 224 -32.80 -0.52 -2.82
C PRO A 224 -33.29 -1.70 -3.67
N PRO A 225 -33.21 -1.63 -5.01
CA PRO A 225 -33.46 -2.79 -5.85
C PRO A 225 -32.37 -3.84 -5.61
N LEU A 226 -32.77 -5.06 -5.23
CA LEU A 226 -31.84 -6.18 -5.04
C LEU A 226 -31.33 -6.77 -6.36
N THR A 227 -31.90 -6.41 -7.50
CA THR A 227 -31.55 -6.98 -8.83
C THR A 227 -30.07 -6.90 -9.15
N ARG A 228 -29.37 -5.81 -8.79
CA ARG A 228 -27.92 -5.69 -8.99
C ARG A 228 -27.11 -6.63 -8.10
N LEU A 229 -27.53 -6.85 -6.86
CA LEU A 229 -26.91 -7.80 -5.94
C LEU A 229 -27.07 -9.23 -6.47
N TRP A 230 -28.28 -9.60 -6.88
CA TRP A 230 -28.59 -10.93 -7.42
C TRP A 230 -27.84 -11.20 -8.73
N LEU A 231 -27.74 -10.22 -9.62
CA LEU A 231 -26.92 -10.35 -10.83
C LEU A 231 -25.42 -10.50 -10.52
N ALA A 232 -24.91 -9.76 -9.53
CA ALA A 232 -23.53 -9.90 -9.08
C ALA A 232 -23.28 -11.28 -8.45
N GLU A 233 -24.21 -11.80 -7.66
CA GLU A 233 -24.12 -13.10 -7.00
C GLU A 233 -24.17 -14.26 -8.02
N ILE A 234 -25.20 -14.29 -8.89
CA ILE A 234 -25.33 -15.30 -9.95
C ILE A 234 -24.13 -15.25 -10.90
N GLY A 235 -23.71 -14.06 -11.33
CA GLY A 235 -22.56 -13.89 -12.21
C GLY A 235 -21.25 -14.35 -11.55
N SER A 236 -21.04 -14.03 -10.27
CA SER A 236 -19.86 -14.48 -9.51
C SER A 236 -19.87 -16.00 -9.30
N ALA A 237 -21.04 -16.62 -9.08
CA ALA A 237 -21.16 -18.07 -8.94
C ALA A 237 -20.83 -18.82 -10.24
N ILE A 238 -21.37 -18.34 -11.37
CA ILE A 238 -21.07 -18.89 -12.71
C ILE A 238 -19.58 -18.72 -13.02
N ALA A 239 -19.01 -17.53 -12.79
CA ALA A 239 -17.59 -17.28 -13.02
C ALA A 239 -16.70 -18.15 -12.12
N LEU A 240 -17.06 -18.32 -10.84
CA LEU A 240 -16.32 -19.18 -9.91
C LEU A 240 -16.32 -20.64 -10.36
N PHE A 241 -17.47 -21.18 -10.78
CA PHE A 241 -17.57 -22.54 -11.32
C PHE A 241 -16.68 -22.73 -12.55
N TRP A 242 -16.73 -21.81 -13.53
CA TRP A 242 -15.94 -21.91 -14.75
C TRP A 242 -14.43 -21.76 -14.51
N VAL A 243 -14.02 -20.84 -13.64
CA VAL A 243 -12.60 -20.67 -13.27
C VAL A 243 -12.10 -21.90 -12.51
N LEU A 244 -12.87 -22.42 -11.55
CA LEU A 244 -12.52 -23.65 -10.83
C LEU A 244 -12.41 -24.86 -11.77
N HIS A 245 -13.39 -25.04 -12.67
CA HIS A 245 -13.36 -26.10 -13.68
C HIS A 245 -12.15 -25.97 -14.61
N PHE A 246 -11.84 -24.76 -15.08
CA PHE A 246 -10.63 -24.50 -15.87
C PHE A 246 -9.35 -24.86 -15.09
N CYS A 247 -9.18 -24.35 -13.87
CA CYS A 247 -8.00 -24.62 -13.04
C CYS A 247 -7.81 -26.11 -12.75
N VAL A 248 -8.88 -26.82 -12.38
CA VAL A 248 -8.86 -28.26 -12.10
C VAL A 248 -8.53 -29.06 -13.37
N LYS A 249 -9.18 -28.78 -14.50
CA LYS A 249 -8.92 -29.47 -15.77
C LYS A 249 -7.52 -29.20 -16.31
N PHE A 250 -7.03 -27.95 -16.18
CA PHE A 250 -5.66 -27.57 -16.53
C PHE A 250 -4.65 -28.35 -15.67
N LEU A 251 -4.83 -28.37 -14.35
CA LEU A 251 -3.95 -29.12 -13.44
C LEU A 251 -3.93 -30.62 -13.74
N MET A 252 -5.10 -31.24 -13.95
CA MET A 252 -5.23 -32.66 -14.30
C MET A 252 -4.52 -32.99 -15.62
N GLY A 253 -4.78 -32.22 -16.67
CA GLY A 253 -4.16 -32.40 -17.98
C GLY A 253 -2.64 -32.21 -17.94
N THR A 254 -2.17 -31.08 -17.39
CA THR A 254 -0.73 -30.79 -17.26
C THR A 254 -0.01 -31.85 -16.43
N THR A 255 -0.61 -32.35 -15.35
CA THR A 255 -0.02 -33.43 -14.54
C THR A 255 0.15 -34.71 -15.36
N ASN A 256 -0.89 -35.17 -16.08
CA ASN A 256 -0.76 -36.38 -16.89
C ASN A 256 0.23 -36.20 -18.05
N THR A 257 0.25 -35.06 -18.74
CA THR A 257 1.26 -34.78 -19.79
C THR A 257 2.70 -34.73 -19.26
N ILE A 258 2.90 -34.38 -17.98
CA ILE A 258 4.22 -34.48 -17.32
C ILE A 258 4.54 -35.95 -17.00
N LEU A 259 3.58 -36.70 -16.44
CA LEU A 259 3.76 -38.12 -16.10
C LEU A 259 4.05 -38.99 -17.34
N GLU A 260 3.34 -38.77 -18.45
CA GLU A 260 3.58 -39.43 -19.74
C GLU A 260 5.03 -39.27 -20.26
N LYS A 261 5.70 -38.17 -19.89
CA LYS A 261 7.09 -37.88 -20.27
C LYS A 261 8.12 -38.40 -19.26
N LEU A 262 7.68 -38.86 -18.08
CA LEU A 262 8.57 -39.37 -17.02
C LEU A 262 8.61 -40.91 -17.08
N PRO A 263 9.77 -41.53 -17.39
CA PRO A 263 9.85 -42.97 -17.68
C PRO A 263 9.57 -43.90 -16.49
N LEU A 264 9.33 -43.35 -15.30
CA LEU A 264 9.20 -44.07 -14.03
C LEU A 264 7.79 -43.97 -13.41
N LEU A 265 6.86 -43.19 -13.99
CA LEU A 265 5.54 -42.94 -13.40
C LEU A 265 4.43 -43.14 -14.44
N GLN A 266 3.37 -43.84 -14.05
CA GLN A 266 2.19 -43.98 -14.91
C GLN A 266 1.25 -42.78 -14.77
N PRO A 267 0.57 -42.35 -15.85
CA PRO A 267 -0.43 -41.29 -15.79
C PRO A 267 -1.62 -41.66 -14.89
N ILE A 268 -2.15 -40.67 -14.18
CA ILE A 268 -3.26 -40.86 -13.24
C ILE A 268 -4.55 -41.04 -14.05
N GLN A 269 -5.10 -42.26 -14.05
CA GLN A 269 -6.30 -42.60 -14.85
C GLN A 269 -7.53 -41.76 -14.48
N LEU A 270 -7.63 -41.31 -13.22
CA LEU A 270 -8.68 -40.40 -12.76
C LEU A 270 -8.61 -39.03 -13.46
N PHE A 271 -7.42 -38.58 -13.87
CA PHE A 271 -7.20 -37.24 -14.43
C PHE A 271 -7.61 -37.11 -15.91
N TYR A 272 -7.96 -38.21 -16.59
CA TYR A 272 -8.61 -38.18 -17.90
C TYR A 272 -10.15 -38.10 -17.83
N ARG A 273 -10.76 -38.23 -16.64
CA ARG A 273 -12.21 -38.09 -16.47
C ARG A 273 -12.63 -36.62 -16.40
N ASP A 274 -13.87 -36.33 -16.79
CA ASP A 274 -14.47 -35.00 -16.59
C ASP A 274 -14.52 -34.65 -15.09
N PRO A 275 -13.90 -33.55 -14.63
CA PRO A 275 -13.96 -33.13 -13.24
C PRO A 275 -15.31 -32.53 -12.81
N THR A 276 -16.22 -32.24 -13.76
CA THR A 276 -17.49 -31.55 -13.48
C THR A 276 -18.32 -32.18 -12.35
N PRO A 277 -18.55 -33.51 -12.28
CA PRO A 277 -19.30 -34.12 -11.18
C PRO A 277 -18.59 -33.95 -9.83
N THR A 278 -17.26 -34.09 -9.80
CA THR A 278 -16.44 -33.90 -8.59
C THR A 278 -16.52 -32.46 -8.09
N ILE A 279 -16.50 -31.48 -8.99
CA ILE A 279 -16.63 -30.05 -8.65
C ILE A 279 -18.02 -29.76 -8.07
N TRP A 280 -19.10 -30.31 -8.63
CA TRP A 280 -20.45 -30.17 -8.08
C TRP A 280 -20.58 -30.79 -6.69
N ILE A 281 -20.10 -32.03 -6.51
CA ILE A 281 -20.14 -32.73 -5.22
C ILE A 281 -19.31 -31.97 -4.18
N LEU A 282 -18.10 -31.53 -4.52
CA LEU A 282 -17.25 -30.75 -3.62
C LEU A 282 -17.88 -29.40 -3.27
N SER A 283 -18.49 -28.71 -4.23
CA SER A 283 -19.17 -27.43 -3.98
C SER A 283 -20.38 -27.59 -3.06
N ALA A 284 -21.17 -28.64 -3.24
CA ALA A 284 -22.29 -28.96 -2.35
C ALA A 284 -21.82 -29.37 -0.93
N LEU A 285 -20.75 -30.17 -0.84
CA LEU A 285 -20.15 -30.56 0.43
C LEU A 285 -19.58 -29.35 1.17
N LEU A 286 -18.85 -28.47 0.48
CA LEU A 286 -18.32 -27.23 1.04
C LEU A 286 -19.45 -26.27 1.42
N LEU A 287 -20.52 -26.15 0.64
CA LEU A 287 -21.70 -25.36 1.02
C LEU A 287 -22.30 -25.85 2.34
N ILE A 288 -22.42 -27.16 2.55
CA ILE A 288 -22.93 -27.72 3.81
C ILE A 288 -21.93 -27.52 4.96
N LEU A 289 -20.65 -27.80 4.74
CA LEU A 289 -19.63 -27.81 5.80
C LEU A 289 -18.98 -26.44 6.08
N CYS A 290 -19.19 -25.43 5.24
CA CYS A 290 -18.42 -24.19 5.32
C CYS A 290 -18.39 -23.48 6.68
N PRO A 291 -19.48 -23.46 7.49
CA PRO A 291 -19.45 -22.74 8.74
C PRO A 291 -18.45 -23.36 9.74
N TRP A 292 -18.32 -24.68 9.75
CA TRP A 292 -17.41 -25.41 10.63
C TRP A 292 -15.99 -25.50 10.08
N LEU A 293 -15.83 -25.55 8.75
CA LEU A 293 -14.50 -25.50 8.12
C LEU A 293 -13.83 -24.14 8.34
N ILE A 294 -14.58 -23.04 8.19
CA ILE A 294 -14.07 -21.69 8.50
C ILE A 294 -13.79 -21.55 10.00
N ASP A 295 -14.68 -22.01 10.89
CA ASP A 295 -14.39 -22.05 12.34
C ASP A 295 -13.08 -22.81 12.64
N GLY A 296 -12.85 -23.95 11.97
CA GLY A 296 -11.64 -24.76 12.11
C GLY A 296 -10.37 -24.02 11.69
N VAL A 297 -10.37 -23.40 10.50
CA VAL A 297 -9.26 -22.57 10.00
C VAL A 297 -8.98 -21.40 10.95
N LEU A 298 -10.04 -20.70 11.40
CA LEU A 298 -9.91 -19.55 12.29
C LEU A 298 -9.43 -19.92 13.70
N ARG A 299 -9.82 -21.08 14.23
CA ARG A 299 -9.29 -21.60 15.51
C ARG A 299 -7.82 -22.01 15.38
N GLN A 300 -7.50 -22.79 14.35
CA GLN A 300 -6.17 -23.38 14.17
C GLN A 300 -5.09 -22.34 13.86
N PHE A 301 -5.37 -21.38 12.99
CA PHE A 301 -4.36 -20.44 12.49
C PHE A 301 -4.47 -19.03 13.09
N TYR A 302 -5.63 -18.64 13.62
CA TYR A 302 -5.93 -17.25 14.01
C TYR A 302 -6.52 -17.08 15.42
N GLY A 303 -6.60 -18.15 16.22
CA GLY A 303 -6.94 -18.09 17.64
C GLY A 303 -8.38 -17.66 17.94
N LEU A 304 -9.34 -18.02 17.07
CA LEU A 304 -10.77 -17.75 17.27
C LEU A 304 -11.31 -18.34 18.59
N LYS A 305 -11.92 -17.49 19.41
CA LYS A 305 -12.63 -17.86 20.64
C LYS A 305 -14.13 -17.55 20.50
N PRO A 306 -15.04 -18.29 21.16
CA PRO A 306 -16.45 -17.92 21.23
C PRO A 306 -16.62 -16.62 22.02
N LEU A 307 -17.60 -15.80 21.64
CA LEU A 307 -18.01 -14.60 22.35
C LEU A 307 -19.48 -14.79 22.77
N SER A 308 -19.79 -14.68 24.06
CA SER A 308 -21.20 -14.73 24.50
C SER A 308 -21.89 -13.38 24.27
N LEU A 309 -23.22 -13.40 24.15
CA LEU A 309 -24.01 -12.17 24.06
C LEU A 309 -23.88 -11.32 25.34
N THR A 310 -23.60 -11.93 26.49
CA THR A 310 -23.33 -11.24 27.75
C THR A 310 -21.96 -10.56 27.76
N GLN A 311 -20.93 -11.20 27.19
CA GLN A 311 -19.59 -10.61 27.00
C GLN A 311 -19.61 -9.47 25.97
N LEU A 312 -20.41 -9.60 24.90
CA LEU A 312 -20.67 -8.48 24.00
C LEU A 312 -21.36 -7.34 24.75
N ALA A 313 -22.43 -7.61 25.49
CA ALA A 313 -23.17 -6.59 26.24
C ALA A 313 -22.33 -5.89 27.33
N SER A 314 -21.30 -6.53 27.90
CA SER A 314 -20.40 -5.88 28.87
C SER A 314 -19.31 -5.02 28.22
N ARG A 315 -18.95 -5.28 26.96
CA ARG A 315 -17.92 -4.51 26.21
C ARG A 315 -18.51 -3.46 25.27
N SER A 316 -19.67 -3.75 24.69
CA SER A 316 -20.42 -2.89 23.76
C SER A 316 -21.93 -3.11 23.97
N PRO A 317 -22.53 -2.44 24.98
CA PRO A 317 -23.95 -2.51 25.27
C PRO A 317 -24.84 -2.16 24.06
N GLU A 318 -24.46 -1.16 23.26
CA GLU A 318 -25.26 -0.74 22.11
C GLU A 318 -25.26 -1.80 21.01
N ALA A 319 -24.12 -2.42 20.70
CA ALA A 319 -24.05 -3.49 19.70
C ALA A 319 -24.92 -4.70 20.08
N ALA A 320 -24.91 -5.10 21.37
CA ALA A 320 -25.78 -6.16 21.85
C ALA A 320 -27.28 -5.81 21.70
N GLN A 321 -27.66 -4.56 22.00
CA GLN A 321 -29.04 -4.08 21.83
C GLN A 321 -29.47 -4.02 20.35
N VAL A 322 -28.61 -3.49 19.47
CA VAL A 322 -28.87 -3.42 18.03
C VAL A 322 -29.01 -4.83 17.44
N LEU A 323 -28.11 -5.75 17.79
CA LEU A 323 -28.17 -7.16 17.39
C LEU A 323 -29.48 -7.82 17.80
N GLN A 324 -29.84 -7.77 19.09
CA GLN A 324 -31.09 -8.33 19.60
C GLN A 324 -32.33 -7.70 18.94
N ARG A 325 -32.37 -6.36 18.83
CA ARG A 325 -33.48 -5.61 18.22
C ARG A 325 -33.66 -6.00 16.76
N PHE A 326 -32.60 -6.01 15.98
CA PHE A 326 -32.63 -6.29 14.56
C PHE A 326 -33.04 -7.74 14.29
N CYS A 327 -32.43 -8.72 14.98
CA CYS A 327 -32.81 -10.13 14.87
C CYS A 327 -34.29 -10.33 15.20
N ARG A 328 -34.79 -9.75 16.31
CA ARG A 328 -36.22 -9.82 16.68
C ARG A 328 -37.14 -9.18 15.63
N GLN A 329 -36.82 -7.99 15.15
CA GLN A 329 -37.64 -7.28 14.15
C GLN A 329 -37.67 -7.99 12.79
N ARG A 330 -36.54 -8.55 12.35
CA ARG A 330 -36.40 -9.27 11.07
C ARG A 330 -36.72 -10.77 11.17
N ARG A 331 -37.11 -11.27 12.35
CA ARG A 331 -37.34 -12.70 12.65
C ARG A 331 -36.14 -13.59 12.30
N LEU A 332 -34.93 -13.05 12.46
CA LEU A 332 -33.68 -13.80 12.31
C LEU A 332 -33.28 -14.45 13.64
N PRO A 333 -32.64 -15.62 13.62
CA PRO A 333 -31.90 -16.13 14.77
C PRO A 333 -30.74 -15.16 15.11
N ILE A 334 -30.28 -15.20 16.37
CA ILE A 334 -29.05 -14.50 16.75
C ILE A 334 -27.86 -15.33 16.20
N PRO A 335 -26.96 -14.75 15.38
CA PRO A 335 -25.78 -15.44 14.87
C PRO A 335 -24.82 -15.87 16.00
N THR A 336 -24.04 -16.92 15.75
CA THR A 336 -22.96 -17.31 16.67
C THR A 336 -21.88 -16.23 16.66
N LEU A 337 -21.54 -15.68 17.82
CA LEU A 337 -20.52 -14.64 17.92
C LEU A 337 -19.16 -15.24 18.28
N GLY A 338 -18.09 -14.64 17.78
CA GLY A 338 -16.72 -14.99 18.17
C GLY A 338 -15.75 -13.84 18.04
N ILE A 339 -14.57 -14.03 18.64
CA ILE A 339 -13.55 -13.01 18.78
C ILE A 339 -12.16 -13.55 18.38
N LEU A 340 -11.41 -12.75 17.61
CA LEU A 340 -10.04 -13.01 17.19
C LEU A 340 -9.07 -12.17 18.03
N SER A 341 -7.95 -12.76 18.45
CA SER A 341 -6.96 -12.11 19.33
C SER A 341 -6.01 -11.14 18.59
N THR A 342 -6.47 -10.52 17.49
CA THR A 342 -5.65 -9.62 16.64
C THR A 342 -5.95 -8.15 16.91
N ASN A 343 -4.91 -7.32 16.97
CA ASN A 343 -5.04 -5.88 17.19
C ASN A 343 -5.49 -5.12 15.94
N ALA A 344 -5.45 -5.76 14.76
CA ALA A 344 -6.04 -5.18 13.55
C ALA A 344 -7.57 -5.20 13.68
N PRO A 345 -8.29 -4.08 13.52
CA PRO A 345 -9.73 -4.00 13.71
C PRO A 345 -10.44 -4.59 12.47
N VAL A 346 -10.99 -5.79 12.64
CA VAL A 346 -11.61 -6.58 11.57
C VAL A 346 -12.95 -7.13 12.04
N ALA A 347 -13.89 -7.20 11.11
CA ALA A 347 -15.19 -7.85 11.29
C ALA A 347 -15.52 -8.65 10.03
N MET A 348 -16.26 -9.75 10.18
CA MET A 348 -16.76 -10.53 9.06
C MET A 348 -17.92 -11.44 9.48
N SER A 349 -18.75 -11.79 8.50
CA SER A 349 -19.84 -12.75 8.62
C SER A 349 -19.68 -13.88 7.60
N TYR A 350 -19.93 -15.12 8.04
CA TYR A 350 -19.85 -16.32 7.21
C TYR A 350 -20.81 -17.44 7.66
N GLY A 351 -21.06 -18.38 6.77
CA GLY A 351 -21.93 -19.54 6.98
C GLY A 351 -22.71 -19.91 5.72
N ASN A 352 -23.73 -20.75 5.87
CA ASN A 352 -24.57 -21.25 4.77
C ASN A 352 -26.08 -21.04 4.95
N LEU A 353 -26.53 -20.70 6.17
CA LEU A 353 -27.91 -20.39 6.51
C LEU A 353 -27.90 -19.33 7.62
N PRO A 354 -28.92 -18.46 7.76
CA PRO A 354 -28.98 -17.51 8.88
C PRO A 354 -28.90 -18.18 10.26
N ARG A 355 -29.42 -19.41 10.41
CA ARG A 355 -29.33 -20.21 11.66
C ARG A 355 -27.93 -20.73 11.98
N THR A 356 -27.04 -20.74 10.99
CA THR A 356 -25.64 -21.18 11.12
C THR A 356 -24.67 -20.03 10.82
N ALA A 357 -25.15 -18.80 10.71
CA ALA A 357 -24.32 -17.64 10.49
C ALA A 357 -23.43 -17.38 11.71
N ARG A 358 -22.16 -17.03 11.45
CA ARG A 358 -21.22 -16.48 12.42
C ARG A 358 -21.07 -14.98 12.17
N ILE A 359 -20.87 -14.20 13.24
CA ILE A 359 -20.28 -12.86 13.16
C ILE A 359 -19.03 -12.88 14.04
N ILE A 360 -17.88 -12.68 13.41
CA ILE A 360 -16.57 -12.66 14.05
C ILE A 360 -16.00 -11.25 14.00
N ILE A 361 -15.52 -10.77 15.14
CA ILE A 361 -14.78 -9.51 15.25
C ILE A 361 -13.41 -9.75 15.89
N SER A 362 -12.53 -8.75 15.93
CA SER A 362 -11.26 -8.84 16.66
C SER A 362 -11.24 -8.01 17.94
N GLU A 363 -10.27 -8.30 18.82
CA GLU A 363 -9.94 -7.42 19.95
C GLU A 363 -9.63 -5.99 19.46
N GLY A 364 -8.94 -5.83 18.33
CA GLY A 364 -8.71 -4.52 17.70
C GLY A 364 -9.98 -3.70 17.42
N VAL A 365 -11.15 -4.34 17.20
CA VAL A 365 -12.44 -3.62 17.07
C VAL A 365 -12.84 -2.99 18.40
N PHE A 366 -12.71 -3.72 19.51
CA PHE A 366 -13.01 -3.19 20.86
C PHE A 366 -11.98 -2.16 21.34
N GLU A 367 -10.72 -2.28 20.94
CA GLU A 367 -9.65 -1.36 21.33
C GLU A 367 -9.73 0.00 20.62
N GLN A 368 -10.33 0.06 19.42
CA GLN A 368 -10.21 1.23 18.53
C GLN A 368 -11.53 1.91 18.19
N LEU A 369 -12.67 1.22 18.31
CA LEU A 369 -14.00 1.77 18.03
C LEU A 369 -14.79 2.06 19.31
N ALA A 370 -15.61 3.11 19.28
CA ALA A 370 -16.56 3.41 20.35
C ALA A 370 -17.80 2.48 20.28
N ASP A 371 -18.60 2.41 21.36
CA ASP A 371 -19.78 1.52 21.44
C ASP A 371 -20.79 1.74 20.29
N ASP A 372 -21.04 3.00 19.92
CA ASP A 372 -21.93 3.35 18.80
C ASP A 372 -21.34 2.96 17.44
N GLU A 373 -20.01 3.02 17.30
CA GLU A 373 -19.27 2.63 16.10
C GLU A 373 -19.27 1.09 15.96
N ILE A 374 -19.01 0.34 17.04
CA ILE A 374 -19.09 -1.13 17.08
C ILE A 374 -20.52 -1.59 16.73
N ALA A 375 -21.55 -0.91 17.24
CA ALA A 375 -22.93 -1.19 16.92
C ALA A 375 -23.24 -1.03 15.42
N THR A 376 -22.63 -0.05 14.75
CA THR A 376 -22.76 0.11 13.28
C THR A 376 -22.10 -1.04 12.52
N ILE A 377 -20.94 -1.55 12.98
CA ILE A 377 -20.27 -2.70 12.36
C ILE A 377 -21.08 -3.98 12.51
N TYR A 378 -21.64 -4.26 13.70
CA TYR A 378 -22.56 -5.40 13.87
C TYR A 378 -23.80 -5.30 12.99
N ALA A 379 -24.34 -4.09 12.78
CA ALA A 379 -25.46 -3.87 11.88
C ALA A 379 -25.09 -4.08 10.40
N ALA A 380 -23.87 -3.72 9.97
CA ALA A 380 -23.34 -4.06 8.65
C ALA A 380 -23.27 -5.58 8.44
N GLU A 381 -22.69 -6.33 9.39
CA GLU A 381 -22.59 -7.80 9.28
C GLU A 381 -23.96 -8.49 9.26
N LEU A 382 -24.94 -7.98 10.01
CA LEU A 382 -26.34 -8.43 9.89
C LEU A 382 -26.96 -8.10 8.53
N GLY A 383 -26.50 -7.04 7.87
CA GLY A 383 -26.84 -6.66 6.50
C GLY A 383 -26.48 -7.74 5.47
N HIS A 384 -25.35 -8.43 5.65
CA HIS A 384 -24.99 -9.58 4.81
C HIS A 384 -25.90 -10.79 5.08
N ILE A 385 -26.24 -11.05 6.34
CA ILE A 385 -27.07 -12.20 6.74
C ILE A 385 -28.51 -12.06 6.24
N ILE A 386 -29.11 -10.85 6.31
CA ILE A 386 -30.49 -10.64 5.84
C ILE A 386 -30.61 -10.67 4.30
N HIS A 387 -29.55 -10.31 3.57
CA HIS A 387 -29.50 -10.36 2.10
C HIS A 387 -28.97 -11.69 1.53
N TRP A 388 -28.54 -12.63 2.39
CA TRP A 388 -28.02 -13.96 2.03
C TRP A 388 -26.69 -13.98 1.25
N ASP A 389 -26.15 -12.81 0.88
CA ASP A 389 -24.91 -12.65 0.09
C ASP A 389 -23.65 -13.29 0.71
N PHE A 390 -23.67 -13.59 2.01
CA PHE A 390 -22.57 -14.21 2.73
C PHE A 390 -22.32 -15.68 2.34
N ILE A 391 -23.29 -16.36 1.73
CA ILE A 391 -23.20 -17.80 1.45
C ILE A 391 -22.19 -18.09 0.34
N LEU A 392 -22.35 -17.45 -0.83
CA LEU A 392 -21.39 -17.60 -1.93
C LEU A 392 -19.99 -17.11 -1.50
N MET A 393 -19.93 -16.03 -0.73
CA MET A 393 -18.68 -15.52 -0.19
C MET A 393 -18.01 -16.50 0.79
N SER A 394 -18.77 -17.24 1.59
CA SER A 394 -18.22 -18.27 2.50
C SER A 394 -17.65 -19.48 1.75
N VAL A 395 -18.36 -19.98 0.74
CA VAL A 395 -17.90 -21.10 -0.09
C VAL A 395 -16.70 -20.68 -0.95
N GLY A 396 -16.77 -19.51 -1.58
CA GLY A 396 -15.66 -18.92 -2.34
C GLY A 396 -14.42 -18.71 -1.47
N THR A 397 -14.60 -18.25 -0.22
CA THR A 397 -13.49 -18.10 0.74
C THR A 397 -12.79 -19.43 0.98
N LEU A 398 -13.51 -20.54 1.13
CA LEU A 398 -12.86 -21.86 1.31
C LEU A 398 -12.07 -22.30 0.07
N PHE A 399 -12.57 -22.04 -1.14
CA PHE A 399 -11.82 -22.34 -2.36
C PHE A 399 -10.52 -21.54 -2.48
N ILE A 400 -10.49 -20.25 -2.10
CA ILE A 400 -9.25 -19.45 -2.10
C ILE A 400 -8.31 -19.79 -0.93
N GLN A 401 -8.85 -20.25 0.21
CA GLN A 401 -8.04 -20.60 1.38
C GLN A 401 -7.22 -21.87 1.20
N ILE A 402 -7.70 -22.85 0.41
CA ILE A 402 -6.94 -24.08 0.12
C ILE A 402 -5.53 -23.77 -0.45
N PRO A 403 -5.39 -23.09 -1.61
CA PRO A 403 -4.08 -22.75 -2.14
C PRO A 403 -3.35 -21.72 -1.27
N TYR A 404 -4.04 -20.80 -0.58
CA TYR A 404 -3.38 -19.84 0.30
C TYR A 404 -2.67 -20.52 1.48
N ILE A 405 -3.33 -21.48 2.15
CA ILE A 405 -2.73 -22.26 3.24
C ILE A 405 -1.58 -23.12 2.72
N ILE A 406 -1.71 -23.73 1.53
CA ILE A 406 -0.61 -24.49 0.90
C ILE A 406 0.60 -23.56 0.62
N TYR A 407 0.38 -22.39 0.02
CA TYR A 407 1.45 -21.40 -0.23
C TYR A 407 2.19 -21.05 1.07
N TRP A 408 1.45 -20.72 2.13
CA TRP A 408 2.02 -20.33 3.42
C TRP A 408 2.83 -21.48 4.05
N GLN A 409 2.25 -22.69 4.05
CA GLN A 409 2.86 -23.85 4.68
C GLN A 409 4.08 -24.36 3.92
N VAL A 410 4.06 -24.36 2.58
CA VAL A 410 5.18 -24.73 1.71
C VAL A 410 6.34 -23.73 1.86
N ALA A 411 6.05 -22.43 1.92
CA ALA A 411 7.09 -21.42 2.13
C ALA A 411 7.79 -21.62 3.49
N GLN A 412 7.02 -21.77 4.58
CA GLN A 412 7.59 -22.01 5.92
C GLN A 412 8.36 -23.34 6.03
N TRP A 413 7.83 -24.44 5.48
CA TRP A 413 8.54 -25.72 5.47
C TRP A 413 9.78 -25.69 4.57
N GLY A 414 9.77 -24.93 3.47
CA GLY A 414 10.92 -24.75 2.61
C GLY A 414 12.09 -24.09 3.34
N GLU A 415 11.82 -23.02 4.09
CA GLU A 415 12.82 -22.35 4.94
C GLU A 415 13.32 -23.28 6.05
N GLN A 416 12.42 -23.96 6.78
CA GLN A 416 12.80 -24.89 7.85
C GLN A 416 13.65 -26.07 7.35
N LEU A 417 13.33 -26.60 6.17
CA LEU A 417 14.09 -27.68 5.54
C LEU A 417 15.45 -27.19 5.01
N GLN A 418 15.51 -25.98 4.45
CA GLN A 418 16.77 -25.35 4.05
C GLN A 418 17.71 -25.21 5.26
N ASP A 419 17.22 -24.61 6.34
CA ASP A 419 17.93 -24.45 7.61
C ASP A 419 18.38 -25.79 8.21
N PHE A 420 17.55 -26.83 8.14
CA PHE A 420 17.89 -28.17 8.59
C PHE A 420 19.06 -28.76 7.80
N ILE A 421 19.03 -28.68 6.47
CA ILE A 421 20.10 -29.18 5.59
C ILE A 421 21.38 -28.40 5.84
N GLU A 422 21.30 -27.07 5.90
CA GLU A 422 22.46 -26.20 6.16
C GLU A 422 23.08 -26.44 7.54
N ARG A 423 22.29 -26.75 8.58
CA ARG A 423 22.83 -26.98 9.93
C ARG A 423 23.31 -28.42 10.17
N LYS A 424 22.58 -29.44 9.67
CA LYS A 424 22.83 -30.85 10.01
C LYS A 424 23.49 -31.70 8.90
N LEU A 425 23.51 -31.24 7.65
CA LEU A 425 24.01 -32.00 6.51
C LEU A 425 25.16 -31.28 5.80
N PRO A 426 26.34 -31.13 6.46
CA PRO A 426 27.46 -30.34 5.94
C PRO A 426 27.96 -30.81 4.57
N ALA A 427 27.87 -32.11 4.26
CA ALA A 427 28.24 -32.69 2.96
C ALA A 427 27.39 -32.15 1.78
N TYR A 428 26.19 -31.61 2.04
CA TYR A 428 25.24 -31.18 1.02
C TYR A 428 25.02 -29.66 0.97
N ARG A 429 25.69 -28.90 1.86
CA ARG A 429 25.52 -27.43 2.06
C ARG A 429 25.55 -26.58 0.79
N GLY A 430 26.34 -26.97 -0.23
CA GLY A 430 26.56 -26.14 -1.41
C GLY A 430 25.38 -26.11 -2.40
N PHE A 431 24.69 -27.24 -2.61
CA PHE A 431 23.74 -27.37 -3.72
C PHE A 431 22.32 -27.75 -3.28
N LEU A 432 22.17 -28.65 -2.30
CA LEU A 432 20.87 -29.19 -1.92
C LEU A 432 19.92 -28.13 -1.31
N PRO A 433 20.39 -27.20 -0.44
CA PRO A 433 19.58 -26.08 0.03
C PRO A 433 18.99 -25.23 -1.10
N GLN A 434 19.77 -24.97 -2.16
CA GLN A 434 19.33 -24.14 -3.29
C GLN A 434 18.31 -24.86 -4.19
N ILE A 435 18.45 -26.18 -4.38
CA ILE A 435 17.44 -27.00 -5.06
C ILE A 435 16.13 -26.99 -4.27
N VAL A 436 16.19 -27.23 -2.95
CA VAL A 436 15.01 -27.19 -2.08
C VAL A 436 14.35 -25.81 -2.13
N ARG A 437 15.12 -24.73 -1.99
CA ARG A 437 14.62 -23.36 -2.11
C ARG A 437 13.92 -23.12 -3.46
N GLY A 438 14.53 -23.52 -4.57
CA GLY A 438 13.95 -23.34 -5.91
C GLY A 438 12.63 -24.11 -6.10
N VAL A 439 12.58 -25.37 -5.68
CA VAL A 439 11.36 -26.20 -5.77
C VAL A 439 10.24 -25.66 -4.88
N MET A 440 10.55 -25.33 -3.62
CA MET A 440 9.56 -24.80 -2.67
C MET A 440 9.07 -23.41 -3.09
N SER A 441 9.96 -22.55 -3.60
CA SER A 441 9.63 -21.25 -4.19
C SER A 441 8.64 -21.38 -5.36
N ALA A 442 8.89 -22.30 -6.29
CA ALA A 442 8.00 -22.56 -7.42
C ALA A 442 6.61 -23.07 -6.99
N ILE A 443 6.55 -24.00 -6.03
CA ILE A 443 5.28 -24.53 -5.51
C ILE A 443 4.50 -23.44 -4.75
N ALA A 444 5.19 -22.65 -3.90
CA ALA A 444 4.59 -21.54 -3.17
C ALA A 444 4.03 -20.47 -4.12
N ALA A 445 4.79 -20.10 -5.15
CA ALA A 445 4.37 -19.13 -6.17
C ALA A 445 3.16 -19.60 -7.00
N LEU A 446 3.15 -20.88 -7.41
CA LEU A 446 2.01 -21.48 -8.13
C LEU A 446 0.73 -21.47 -7.28
N ASN A 447 0.84 -21.75 -5.99
CA ASN A 447 -0.30 -21.71 -5.08
C ASN A 447 -0.76 -20.26 -4.80
N TYR A 448 0.16 -19.31 -4.62
CA TYR A 448 -0.19 -17.90 -4.48
C TYR A 448 -0.86 -17.33 -5.74
N GLY A 449 -0.39 -17.70 -6.94
CA GLY A 449 -1.05 -17.38 -8.21
C GLY A 449 -2.46 -18.02 -8.30
N SER A 450 -2.60 -19.26 -7.84
CA SER A 450 -3.89 -19.97 -7.81
C SER A 450 -4.90 -19.33 -6.86
N TYR A 451 -4.46 -18.84 -5.68
CA TYR A 451 -5.27 -17.99 -4.78
C TYR A 451 -5.78 -16.74 -5.52
N TRP A 452 -4.91 -16.03 -6.23
CA TRP A 452 -5.31 -14.83 -6.99
C TRP A 452 -6.34 -15.14 -8.08
N VAL A 453 -6.11 -16.19 -8.89
CA VAL A 453 -7.04 -16.59 -9.96
C VAL A 453 -8.41 -16.98 -9.41
N LEU A 454 -8.47 -17.79 -8.35
CA LEU A 454 -9.74 -18.19 -7.71
C LEU A 454 -10.43 -17.04 -6.96
N ARG A 455 -9.69 -15.99 -6.58
CA ARG A 455 -10.25 -14.77 -5.97
C ARG A 455 -10.99 -13.88 -6.97
N LEU A 456 -10.56 -13.81 -8.23
CA LEU A 456 -11.11 -12.89 -9.24
C LEU A 456 -12.65 -12.94 -9.39
N PRO A 457 -13.31 -14.12 -9.48
CA PRO A 457 -14.77 -14.21 -9.58
C PRO A 457 -15.53 -13.58 -8.41
N LEU A 458 -14.95 -13.56 -7.22
CA LEU A 458 -15.60 -13.08 -6.00
C LEU A 458 -15.55 -11.55 -5.86
N LEU A 459 -14.59 -10.89 -6.53
CA LEU A 459 -14.35 -9.45 -6.34
C LEU A 459 -15.56 -8.60 -6.71
N TRP A 460 -16.35 -8.99 -7.72
CA TRP A 460 -17.53 -8.23 -8.11
C TRP A 460 -18.64 -8.28 -7.05
N LEU A 461 -19.01 -9.47 -6.56
CA LEU A 461 -19.97 -9.60 -5.45
C LEU A 461 -19.45 -8.91 -4.18
N SER A 462 -18.18 -9.11 -3.83
CA SER A 462 -17.51 -8.49 -2.69
C SER A 462 -17.71 -6.96 -2.67
N ARG A 463 -17.50 -6.29 -3.82
CA ARG A 463 -17.80 -4.86 -3.96
C ARG A 463 -19.29 -4.55 -3.92
N ALA A 464 -20.11 -5.31 -4.64
CA ALA A 464 -21.54 -5.02 -4.80
C ALA A 464 -22.31 -5.12 -3.49
N ARG A 465 -22.02 -6.13 -2.65
CA ARG A 465 -22.73 -6.40 -1.39
C ARG A 465 -22.52 -5.33 -0.32
N ILE A 466 -21.34 -4.70 -0.30
CA ILE A 466 -20.97 -3.71 0.72
C ILE A 466 -21.94 -2.52 0.75
N TYR A 467 -22.37 -2.00 -0.40
CA TYR A 467 -23.34 -0.90 -0.44
C TYR A 467 -24.72 -1.23 0.19
N TYR A 468 -25.14 -2.50 0.16
CA TYR A 468 -26.38 -2.94 0.80
C TYR A 468 -26.20 -3.11 2.32
N SER A 469 -25.04 -3.61 2.73
CA SER A 469 -24.61 -3.71 4.13
C SER A 469 -24.48 -2.33 4.79
N ASP A 470 -23.76 -1.39 4.17
CA ASP A 470 -23.60 0.00 4.61
C ASP A 470 -24.97 0.67 4.85
N ARG A 471 -25.92 0.51 3.91
CA ARG A 471 -27.27 1.06 4.05
C ARG A 471 -28.01 0.45 5.25
N ILE A 472 -27.87 -0.85 5.51
CA ILE A 472 -28.47 -1.51 6.69
C ILE A 472 -27.80 -1.04 7.98
N ALA A 473 -26.48 -0.86 8.00
CA ALA A 473 -25.76 -0.33 9.16
C ALA A 473 -26.29 1.03 9.58
N VAL A 474 -26.43 1.94 8.62
CA VAL A 474 -26.96 3.30 8.84
C VAL A 474 -28.46 3.28 9.19
N GLU A 475 -29.29 2.48 8.49
CA GLU A 475 -30.73 2.41 8.75
C GLU A 475 -31.09 1.73 10.09
N ALA A 476 -30.31 0.75 10.55
CA ALA A 476 -30.56 0.03 11.79
C ALA A 476 -30.09 0.77 13.05
N THR A 477 -29.15 1.71 12.91
CA THR A 477 -28.54 2.48 14.02
C THR A 477 -28.92 3.96 14.05
N GLY A 478 -29.34 4.52 12.90
CA GLY A 478 -29.55 5.96 12.74
C GLY A 478 -28.24 6.77 12.72
N ASN A 479 -27.08 6.11 12.61
CA ASN A 479 -25.76 6.68 12.89
C ASN A 479 -24.81 6.66 11.66
N PRO A 480 -25.05 7.50 10.64
CA PRO A 480 -24.18 7.57 9.46
C PRO A 480 -22.77 8.09 9.81
N ASN A 481 -22.67 9.01 10.78
CA ASN A 481 -21.39 9.57 11.22
C ASN A 481 -20.55 8.56 12.00
N GLY A 482 -21.16 7.79 12.93
CA GLY A 482 -20.49 6.69 13.61
C GLY A 482 -20.02 5.60 12.66
N PHE A 483 -20.81 5.21 11.67
CA PHE A 483 -20.37 4.26 10.65
C PHE A 483 -19.20 4.81 9.81
N ALA A 484 -19.24 6.09 9.42
CA ALA A 484 -18.14 6.75 8.74
C ALA A 484 -16.83 6.75 9.56
N ARG A 485 -16.90 7.10 10.86
CA ARG A 485 -15.77 7.01 11.79
C ARG A 485 -15.26 5.57 11.93
N ALA A 486 -16.17 4.60 12.05
CA ALA A 486 -15.82 3.19 12.18
C ALA A 486 -14.95 2.71 11.00
N LEU A 487 -15.36 2.98 9.75
CA LEU A 487 -14.60 2.58 8.56
C LEU A 487 -13.21 3.23 8.51
N LEU A 488 -13.11 4.53 8.83
CA LEU A 488 -11.85 5.28 8.85
C LEU A 488 -10.90 4.77 9.93
N LYS A 489 -11.40 4.60 11.16
CA LYS A 489 -10.65 4.03 12.29
C LYS A 489 -10.22 2.59 12.01
N MET A 490 -11.07 1.77 11.37
CA MET A 490 -10.69 0.42 10.97
C MET A 490 -9.51 0.44 10.00
N GLY A 491 -9.53 1.30 8.98
CA GLY A 491 -8.40 1.44 8.04
C GLY A 491 -7.12 1.93 8.72
N LEU A 492 -7.18 2.98 9.54
CA LEU A 492 -6.03 3.46 10.31
C LEU A 492 -5.47 2.36 11.24
N GLY A 493 -6.33 1.61 11.90
CA GLY A 493 -5.96 0.50 12.77
C GLY A 493 -5.29 -0.67 12.03
N MET A 494 -5.72 -0.98 10.80
CA MET A 494 -5.04 -1.94 9.94
C MET A 494 -3.62 -1.48 9.61
N THR A 495 -3.42 -0.20 9.25
CA THR A 495 -2.08 0.32 8.93
C THR A 495 -1.16 0.39 10.14
N LYS A 496 -1.68 0.79 11.32
CA LYS A 496 -0.95 0.73 12.59
C LYS A 496 -0.55 -0.71 12.95
N GLY A 497 -1.46 -1.66 12.69
CA GLY A 497 -1.19 -3.09 12.80
C GLY A 497 -0.02 -3.53 11.93
N ILE A 498 -0.04 -3.20 10.62
CA ILE A 498 1.02 -3.51 9.65
C ILE A 498 2.36 -2.88 10.05
N GLN A 499 2.37 -1.63 10.54
CA GLN A 499 3.57 -0.96 11.05
C GLN A 499 4.16 -1.67 12.27
N THR A 500 3.30 -2.13 13.18
CA THR A 500 3.73 -2.77 14.44
C THR A 500 4.19 -4.21 14.22
N SER A 501 3.52 -4.98 13.33
CA SER A 501 3.95 -6.32 12.93
C SER A 501 5.13 -6.33 11.95
N GLY A 502 5.37 -5.20 11.26
CA GLY A 502 6.35 -5.06 10.19
C GLY A 502 5.98 -5.76 8.88
N GLN A 503 4.78 -6.33 8.75
CA GLN A 503 4.34 -7.13 7.59
C GLN A 503 2.80 -7.24 7.50
N VAL A 504 2.25 -7.52 6.32
CA VAL A 504 0.82 -7.83 6.17
C VAL A 504 0.55 -9.25 6.66
N SER A 505 -0.24 -9.39 7.73
CA SER A 505 -0.59 -10.70 8.28
C SER A 505 -1.36 -11.55 7.27
N GLY A 506 -1.15 -12.87 7.29
CA GLY A 506 -1.85 -13.78 6.39
C GLY A 506 -3.38 -13.77 6.55
N PHE A 507 -3.86 -13.36 7.73
CA PHE A 507 -5.28 -13.14 7.97
C PHE A 507 -5.85 -11.99 7.12
N LEU A 508 -5.16 -10.83 7.13
CA LEU A 508 -5.61 -9.62 6.43
C LEU A 508 -5.67 -9.81 4.91
N GLU A 509 -4.78 -10.61 4.33
CA GLU A 509 -4.77 -10.88 2.89
C GLU A 509 -5.76 -11.99 2.47
N SER A 510 -5.82 -13.10 3.22
CA SER A 510 -6.57 -14.28 2.80
C SER A 510 -8.09 -14.17 2.99
N PHE A 511 -8.53 -13.42 4.01
CA PHE A 511 -9.95 -13.16 4.30
C PHE A 511 -10.43 -11.78 3.83
N ASP A 512 -9.59 -11.00 3.12
CA ASP A 512 -9.84 -9.62 2.66
C ASP A 512 -11.24 -9.42 2.02
N VAL A 513 -11.69 -10.39 1.23
CA VAL A 513 -13.00 -10.39 0.53
C VAL A 513 -14.23 -10.43 1.46
N LEU A 514 -14.07 -10.77 2.75
CA LEU A 514 -15.16 -10.78 3.72
C LEU A 514 -15.24 -9.51 4.56
N PHE A 515 -14.15 -8.75 4.71
CA PHE A 515 -14.08 -7.62 5.62
C PHE A 515 -14.84 -6.39 5.11
N PRO A 516 -15.32 -5.50 5.99
CA PRO A 516 -15.92 -4.22 5.59
C PRO A 516 -14.89 -3.22 5.05
N VAL A 517 -13.59 -3.37 5.35
CA VAL A 517 -12.49 -2.51 4.87
C VAL A 517 -11.34 -3.41 4.41
N GLY A 518 -10.75 -3.11 3.26
CA GLY A 518 -9.63 -3.86 2.72
C GLY A 518 -8.28 -3.25 3.09
N TYR A 519 -7.30 -4.08 3.44
CA TYR A 519 -6.00 -3.60 3.91
C TYR A 519 -5.24 -2.77 2.85
N GLN A 520 -5.49 -3.05 1.55
CA GLN A 520 -4.87 -2.32 0.44
C GLN A 520 -5.39 -0.90 0.29
N GLN A 521 -6.69 -0.67 0.54
CA GLN A 521 -7.23 0.69 0.63
C GLN A 521 -6.87 1.33 1.97
N ALA A 522 -6.77 0.55 3.06
CA ALA A 522 -6.36 1.09 4.35
C ALA A 522 -4.97 1.77 4.30
N ILE A 523 -4.02 1.25 3.50
CA ILE A 523 -2.73 1.90 3.23
C ILE A 523 -2.90 3.36 2.78
N SER A 524 -3.94 3.68 1.99
CA SER A 524 -4.20 5.06 1.51
C SER A 524 -4.56 6.04 2.65
N LEU A 525 -4.93 5.55 3.83
CA LEU A 525 -5.22 6.37 5.01
C LEU A 525 -3.98 6.60 5.90
N SER A 526 -2.87 5.89 5.67
CA SER A 526 -1.67 5.99 6.51
C SER A 526 -0.91 7.32 6.40
N THR A 527 -1.20 8.12 5.38
CA THR A 527 -0.62 9.46 5.14
C THR A 527 -1.52 10.60 5.63
N CYS A 528 -2.71 10.27 6.15
CA CYS A 528 -3.65 11.24 6.69
C CYS A 528 -3.00 12.01 7.85
N SER A 529 -2.98 13.33 7.70
CA SER A 529 -2.36 14.28 8.63
C SER A 529 -3.21 15.55 8.70
N PRO A 530 -2.95 16.50 9.63
CA PRO A 530 -3.63 17.80 9.62
C PRO A 530 -3.45 18.57 8.30
N GLN A 531 -2.35 18.35 7.59
CA GLN A 531 -2.02 18.98 6.31
C GLN A 531 -2.68 18.23 5.12
N ALA A 532 -2.67 16.89 5.17
CA ALA A 532 -3.33 16.02 4.20
C ALA A 532 -4.54 15.32 4.84
N SER A 533 -5.67 16.03 4.93
CA SER A 533 -6.89 15.52 5.56
C SER A 533 -7.52 14.35 4.77
N PHE A 534 -8.45 13.64 5.40
CA PHE A 534 -9.24 12.59 4.75
C PHE A 534 -9.92 13.11 3.48
N GLU A 535 -10.50 14.32 3.52
CA GLU A 535 -11.21 14.91 2.39
C GLU A 535 -10.29 15.15 1.18
N ARG A 536 -9.02 15.54 1.41
CA ARG A 536 -8.03 15.74 0.34
C ARG A 536 -7.61 14.41 -0.30
N ILE A 537 -7.29 13.40 0.51
CA ILE A 537 -6.81 12.09 0.03
C ILE A 537 -7.93 11.31 -0.68
N LEU A 538 -9.16 11.36 -0.14
CA LEU A 538 -10.34 10.70 -0.71
C LEU A 538 -11.03 11.52 -1.81
N HIS A 539 -10.52 12.71 -2.16
CA HIS A 539 -11.05 13.49 -3.28
C HIS A 539 -10.98 12.70 -4.60
N TRP A 540 -9.85 12.02 -4.85
CA TRP A 540 -9.64 11.14 -6.01
C TRP A 540 -10.71 10.04 -6.09
N ASP A 541 -11.05 9.41 -4.96
CA ASP A 541 -12.06 8.35 -4.85
C ASP A 541 -13.46 8.84 -5.25
N CYS A 542 -13.76 10.14 -5.11
CA CYS A 542 -15.06 10.72 -5.44
C CYS A 542 -15.12 11.29 -6.87
N THR A 543 -14.03 11.93 -7.33
CA THR A 543 -14.04 12.72 -8.57
C THR A 543 -13.42 12.03 -9.78
N ASN A 544 -12.47 11.12 -9.60
CA ASN A 544 -11.72 10.57 -10.74
C ASN A 544 -12.66 9.82 -11.72
N PRO A 545 -12.62 10.14 -13.03
CA PRO A 545 -13.58 9.60 -14.00
C PRO A 545 -13.32 8.13 -14.36
N TYR A 546 -12.13 7.59 -14.11
CA TYR A 546 -11.72 6.24 -14.50
C TYR A 546 -11.71 5.23 -13.34
N ARG A 547 -12.03 5.69 -12.12
CA ARG A 547 -12.02 4.88 -10.90
C ARG A 547 -12.84 3.59 -10.97
N ASP A 548 -13.96 3.60 -11.71
CA ASP A 548 -14.81 2.42 -11.98
C ASP A 548 -14.05 1.27 -12.66
N TRP A 549 -13.03 1.59 -13.48
CA TRP A 549 -12.19 0.62 -14.16
C TRP A 549 -10.98 0.21 -13.31
N LEU A 550 -10.38 1.18 -12.60
CA LEU A 550 -9.23 0.95 -11.74
C LEU A 550 -9.55 0.09 -10.51
N ILE A 551 -10.82 -0.02 -10.12
CA ILE A 551 -11.28 -0.82 -8.97
C ILE A 551 -11.53 -2.31 -9.28
N ILE A 552 -11.45 -2.73 -10.55
CA ILE A 552 -11.87 -4.09 -10.97
C ILE A 552 -11.12 -5.20 -10.21
N THR A 553 -9.86 -4.96 -9.83
CA THR A 553 -8.99 -5.89 -9.09
C THR A 553 -9.07 -5.75 -7.56
N ALA A 554 -9.78 -4.76 -7.01
CA ALA A 554 -9.95 -4.56 -5.56
C ALA A 554 -11.22 -5.26 -5.04
N SER A 555 -11.19 -5.80 -3.82
CA SER A 555 -12.37 -6.47 -3.21
C SER A 555 -13.44 -5.50 -2.68
N HIS A 556 -13.09 -4.25 -2.42
CA HIS A 556 -13.96 -3.29 -1.75
C HIS A 556 -14.31 -2.12 -2.68
N PRO A 557 -15.50 -1.49 -2.54
CA PRO A 557 -15.75 -0.21 -3.16
C PRO A 557 -14.80 0.86 -2.59
N LEU A 558 -14.69 2.01 -3.26
CA LEU A 558 -13.80 3.08 -2.81
C LEU A 558 -14.27 3.65 -1.49
N MET A 559 -13.32 3.94 -0.60
CA MET A 559 -13.63 4.52 0.70
C MET A 559 -14.36 5.87 0.54
N GLY A 560 -13.92 6.72 -0.40
CA GLY A 560 -14.60 7.99 -0.70
C GLY A 560 -16.05 7.83 -1.17
N ASP A 561 -16.34 6.91 -2.11
CA ASP A 561 -17.70 6.65 -2.60
C ASP A 561 -18.64 6.22 -1.45
N ARG A 562 -18.17 5.36 -0.53
CA ARG A 562 -18.95 4.88 0.62
C ARG A 562 -19.20 5.96 1.66
N LEU A 563 -18.17 6.74 2.00
CA LEU A 563 -18.29 7.82 2.98
C LEU A 563 -19.15 8.97 2.44
N HIS A 564 -19.11 9.23 1.12
CA HIS A 564 -20.04 10.15 0.46
C HIS A 564 -21.50 9.66 0.57
N LEU A 565 -21.78 8.36 0.46
CA LEU A 565 -23.13 7.82 0.71
C LEU A 565 -23.56 8.00 2.18
N CYS A 566 -22.64 7.82 3.14
CA CYS A 566 -22.91 8.11 4.55
C CYS A 566 -23.27 9.59 4.76
N ALA A 567 -22.52 10.51 4.15
CA ALA A 567 -22.82 11.94 4.19
C ALA A 567 -24.19 12.27 3.58
N ARG A 568 -24.58 11.61 2.48
CA ARG A 568 -25.92 11.76 1.90
C ARG A 568 -27.04 11.26 2.81
N TYR A 569 -26.82 10.19 3.58
CA TYR A 569 -27.79 9.74 4.59
C TYR A 569 -27.86 10.71 5.78
N ALA A 570 -26.72 11.25 6.23
CA ALA A 570 -26.68 12.29 7.25
C ALA A 570 -27.50 13.52 6.84
N HIS A 571 -27.27 14.06 5.63
CA HIS A 571 -28.04 15.18 5.10
C HIS A 571 -29.54 14.86 4.91
N HIS A 572 -29.90 13.65 4.49
CA HIS A 572 -31.31 13.23 4.38
C HIS A 572 -32.04 13.29 5.73
N TRP A 573 -31.34 13.01 6.82
CA TRP A 573 -31.86 13.12 8.19
C TRP A 573 -31.50 14.44 8.88
N THR A 574 -31.11 15.48 8.13
CA THR A 574 -30.76 16.82 8.64
C THR A 574 -29.62 16.84 9.68
N LEU A 575 -28.73 15.86 9.62
CA LEU A 575 -27.51 15.79 10.42
C LEU A 575 -26.35 16.51 9.71
N GLY A 576 -25.41 17.02 10.51
CA GLY A 576 -24.08 17.40 10.00
C GLY A 576 -23.25 16.17 9.61
N THR A 577 -22.21 16.40 8.82
CA THR A 577 -21.37 15.38 8.16
C THR A 577 -19.99 15.23 8.81
N GLU A 578 -19.62 13.99 9.12
CA GLU A 578 -18.30 13.65 9.70
C GLU A 578 -17.12 14.07 8.79
N LEU A 579 -17.32 14.02 7.47
CA LEU A 579 -16.40 14.52 6.45
C LEU A 579 -17.18 15.29 5.38
N ASP A 580 -16.60 16.38 4.87
CA ASP A 580 -17.17 17.14 3.74
C ASP A 580 -16.50 16.74 2.43
N LEU A 581 -16.88 15.56 1.94
CA LEU A 581 -16.36 15.02 0.68
C LEU A 581 -16.97 15.75 -0.54
N PRO A 582 -16.21 15.91 -1.63
CA PRO A 582 -16.74 16.51 -2.86
C PRO A 582 -17.91 15.71 -3.44
N PRO A 583 -18.79 16.33 -4.24
CA PRO A 583 -19.85 15.62 -4.93
C PRO A 583 -19.26 14.59 -5.91
N LEU A 584 -19.86 13.39 -5.97
CA LEU A 584 -19.46 12.37 -6.93
C LEU A 584 -19.62 12.86 -8.37
N SER A 585 -18.64 12.56 -9.21
CA SER A 585 -18.70 12.88 -10.64
C SER A 585 -19.99 12.34 -11.29
N PRO A 586 -20.78 13.19 -11.98
CA PRO A 586 -22.13 12.83 -12.41
C PRO A 586 -22.12 11.73 -13.48
N PRO A 587 -23.16 10.87 -13.52
CA PRO A 587 -23.24 9.80 -14.51
C PRO A 587 -23.38 10.38 -15.93
N ILE A 588 -22.52 9.92 -16.85
CA ILE A 588 -22.53 10.40 -18.24
C ILE A 588 -23.84 9.99 -18.92
N ARG A 589 -24.60 11.01 -19.37
CA ARG A 589 -25.90 10.85 -20.04
C ARG A 589 -25.79 10.69 -21.55
N ASP A 590 -24.84 11.39 -22.18
CA ASP A 590 -24.63 11.36 -23.62
C ASP A 590 -23.83 10.12 -24.09
N ASN A 591 -24.21 9.55 -25.23
CA ASN A 591 -23.56 8.40 -25.84
C ASN A 591 -22.19 8.75 -26.44
N LYS A 592 -21.99 9.95 -27.01
CA LYS A 592 -20.67 10.36 -27.52
C LYS A 592 -19.67 10.52 -26.37
N ALA A 593 -20.07 11.17 -25.29
CA ALA A 593 -19.30 11.27 -24.05
C ALA A 593 -19.04 9.90 -23.39
N ARG A 594 -19.97 8.93 -23.48
CA ARG A 594 -19.72 7.54 -23.01
C ARG A 594 -18.67 6.83 -23.85
N LEU A 595 -18.74 6.94 -25.18
CA LEU A 595 -17.75 6.35 -26.08
C LEU A 595 -16.36 6.95 -25.84
N LEU A 596 -16.28 8.28 -25.66
CA LEU A 596 -15.05 8.98 -25.32
C LEU A 596 -14.52 8.56 -23.93
N LYS A 597 -15.38 8.44 -22.90
CA LYS A 597 -14.97 7.87 -21.59
C LYS A 597 -14.43 6.46 -21.78
N LEU A 598 -15.06 5.59 -22.57
CA LEU A 598 -14.59 4.22 -22.79
C LEU A 598 -13.19 4.21 -23.44
N GLN A 599 -12.99 4.99 -24.50
CA GLN A 599 -11.71 5.14 -25.19
C GLN A 599 -10.60 5.70 -24.27
N ASN A 600 -10.91 6.65 -23.39
CA ASN A 600 -9.92 7.22 -22.48
C ASN A 600 -9.71 6.37 -21.21
N SER A 601 -10.74 5.64 -20.75
CA SER A 601 -10.64 4.70 -19.60
C SER A 601 -9.61 3.61 -19.89
N TYR A 602 -9.57 3.18 -21.15
CA TYR A 602 -8.56 2.27 -21.66
C TYR A 602 -7.12 2.81 -21.46
N GLN A 603 -6.89 4.09 -21.79
CA GLN A 603 -5.59 4.74 -21.65
C GLN A 603 -5.18 4.92 -20.18
N ALA A 604 -6.15 5.09 -19.27
CA ALA A 604 -5.91 5.22 -17.83
C ALA A 604 -5.49 3.92 -17.13
N LEU A 605 -5.52 2.76 -17.80
CA LEU A 605 -5.13 1.48 -17.19
C LEU A 605 -3.58 1.32 -17.13
N PRO A 606 -3.05 0.57 -16.14
CA PRO A 606 -1.63 0.21 -16.10
C PRO A 606 -1.19 -0.56 -17.35
N LEU A 607 0.06 -0.38 -17.78
CA LEU A 607 0.61 -0.81 -19.08
C LEU A 607 0.18 -2.22 -19.54
N LEU A 608 0.25 -3.24 -18.67
CA LEU A 608 -0.12 -4.61 -19.05
C LEU A 608 -1.64 -4.81 -19.21
N HIS A 609 -2.45 -4.10 -18.43
CA HIS A 609 -3.91 -4.16 -18.51
C HIS A 609 -4.43 -3.45 -19.77
N SER A 610 -3.86 -2.29 -20.09
CA SER A 610 -4.09 -1.63 -21.37
C SER A 610 -3.58 -2.50 -22.52
N ALA A 611 -2.31 -2.91 -22.55
CA ALA A 611 -1.76 -3.75 -23.62
C ALA A 611 -2.57 -5.02 -23.90
N LEU A 612 -3.00 -5.73 -22.86
CA LEU A 612 -3.87 -6.91 -23.01
C LEU A 612 -5.20 -6.57 -23.68
N LEU A 613 -5.87 -5.50 -23.23
CA LEU A 613 -7.19 -5.11 -23.72
C LEU A 613 -7.15 -4.57 -25.16
N ALA A 614 -6.14 -3.77 -25.54
CA ALA A 614 -6.00 -3.34 -26.94
C ALA A 614 -5.50 -4.46 -27.85
N GLY A 615 -4.54 -5.27 -27.40
CA GLY A 615 -4.08 -6.44 -28.16
C GLY A 615 -5.22 -7.39 -28.48
N LEU A 616 -6.11 -7.63 -27.51
CA LEU A 616 -7.32 -8.42 -27.69
C LEU A 616 -8.32 -7.75 -28.66
N ILE A 617 -8.65 -6.47 -28.48
CA ILE A 617 -9.63 -5.76 -29.32
C ILE A 617 -9.12 -5.63 -30.76
N LEU A 618 -7.93 -5.06 -30.95
CA LEU A 618 -7.30 -4.88 -32.26
C LEU A 618 -7.04 -6.23 -32.93
N GLY A 619 -6.61 -7.22 -32.16
CA GLY A 619 -6.41 -8.60 -32.62
C GLY A 619 -7.68 -9.26 -33.13
N ILE A 620 -8.78 -9.16 -32.39
CA ILE A 620 -10.10 -9.69 -32.80
C ILE A 620 -10.63 -8.94 -34.03
N VAL A 621 -10.50 -7.62 -34.08
CA VAL A 621 -10.89 -6.83 -35.26
C VAL A 621 -10.07 -7.25 -36.49
N LEU A 622 -8.74 -7.35 -36.37
CA LEU A 622 -7.86 -7.79 -37.46
C LEU A 622 -8.20 -9.22 -37.91
N ARG A 623 -8.34 -10.16 -36.97
CA ARG A 623 -8.78 -11.54 -37.21
C ARG A 623 -10.09 -11.59 -37.99
N THR A 624 -11.12 -10.89 -37.50
CA THR A 624 -12.47 -10.96 -38.08
C THR A 624 -12.54 -10.26 -39.44
N SER A 625 -11.82 -9.15 -39.63
CA SER A 625 -11.70 -8.48 -40.94
C SER A 625 -10.97 -9.34 -41.97
N LEU A 626 -9.84 -9.96 -41.62
CA LEU A 626 -9.10 -10.84 -42.53
C LEU A 626 -9.91 -12.09 -42.88
N TRP A 627 -10.54 -12.72 -41.89
CA TRP A 627 -11.45 -13.85 -42.11
C TRP A 627 -12.62 -13.49 -43.06
N LEU A 628 -13.24 -12.32 -42.86
CA LEU A 628 -14.31 -11.81 -43.73
C LEU A 628 -13.80 -11.50 -45.16
N ILE A 629 -12.59 -10.94 -45.31
CA ILE A 629 -11.95 -10.74 -46.61
C ILE A 629 -11.78 -12.08 -47.33
N GLY A 630 -11.36 -13.14 -46.63
CA GLY A 630 -11.25 -14.48 -47.21
C GLY A 630 -12.61 -15.02 -47.71
N ILE A 631 -13.68 -14.88 -46.92
CA ILE A 631 -15.04 -15.30 -47.30
C ILE A 631 -15.56 -14.52 -48.52
N ILE A 632 -15.38 -13.19 -48.52
CA ILE A 632 -15.77 -12.35 -49.66
C ILE A 632 -14.95 -12.71 -50.90
N SER A 633 -13.67 -13.02 -50.73
CA SER A 633 -12.78 -13.43 -51.83
C SER A 633 -13.17 -14.78 -52.43
N ASP A 634 -13.59 -15.75 -51.60
CA ASP A 634 -14.15 -17.02 -52.05
C ASP A 634 -15.44 -16.80 -52.85
N SER A 635 -16.38 -16.01 -52.32
CA SER A 635 -17.61 -15.62 -53.02
C SER A 635 -17.39 -14.83 -54.31
N LEU A 636 -16.25 -14.16 -54.47
CA LEU A 636 -15.87 -13.40 -55.67
C LEU A 636 -14.83 -14.13 -56.54
N ASN A 637 -14.46 -15.37 -56.20
CA ASN A 637 -13.49 -16.20 -56.91
C ASN A 637 -12.07 -15.58 -57.03
N ILE A 638 -11.67 -14.75 -56.05
CA ILE A 638 -10.35 -14.12 -55.96
C ILE A 638 -9.36 -15.09 -55.31
N TRP A 639 -8.88 -16.05 -56.11
CA TRP A 639 -8.11 -17.22 -55.65
C TRP A 639 -6.90 -16.91 -54.76
N GLN A 640 -6.25 -15.74 -54.91
CA GLN A 640 -5.08 -15.35 -54.10
C GLN A 640 -5.42 -15.08 -52.62
N LEU A 641 -6.69 -14.92 -52.26
CA LEU A 641 -7.13 -14.53 -50.91
C LEU A 641 -8.05 -15.56 -50.23
N ILE A 642 -8.45 -16.64 -50.91
CA ILE A 642 -9.35 -17.68 -50.37
C ILE A 642 -8.73 -18.40 -49.16
N TRP A 643 -7.42 -18.64 -49.16
CA TRP A 643 -6.71 -19.30 -48.05
C TRP A 643 -6.93 -18.59 -46.69
N LEU A 644 -7.17 -17.28 -46.72
CA LEU A 644 -7.21 -16.40 -45.55
C LEU A 644 -8.32 -16.75 -44.54
N HIS A 645 -9.46 -17.27 -44.99
CA HIS A 645 -10.56 -17.65 -44.07
C HIS A 645 -10.38 -19.04 -43.42
N ASN A 646 -9.45 -19.85 -43.92
CA ASN A 646 -9.14 -21.19 -43.40
C ASN A 646 -7.84 -21.21 -42.56
N ALA A 647 -6.99 -20.20 -42.70
CA ALA A 647 -5.71 -20.06 -42.01
C ALA A 647 -5.85 -19.66 -40.53
N ASN A 648 -6.49 -20.51 -39.72
CA ASN A 648 -6.71 -20.27 -38.29
C ASN A 648 -5.43 -19.86 -37.52
N PRO A 649 -4.25 -20.50 -37.69
CA PRO A 649 -3.04 -20.10 -36.98
C PRO A 649 -2.59 -18.67 -37.31
N PHE A 650 -2.65 -18.26 -38.58
CA PHE A 650 -2.38 -16.88 -39.02
C PHE A 650 -3.38 -15.88 -38.40
N LEU A 651 -4.66 -16.25 -38.39
CA LEU A 651 -5.73 -15.47 -37.78
C LEU A 651 -5.64 -15.39 -36.24
N ASP A 652 -5.04 -16.37 -35.58
CA ASP A 652 -4.74 -16.35 -34.13
C ASP A 652 -3.50 -15.50 -33.83
N ALA A 653 -2.47 -15.58 -34.69
CA ALA A 653 -1.25 -14.79 -34.60
C ALA A 653 -1.50 -13.28 -34.61
N CYS A 654 -2.58 -12.84 -35.26
CA CYS A 654 -3.02 -11.45 -35.26
C CYS A 654 -3.24 -10.89 -33.84
N ILE A 655 -3.74 -11.71 -32.91
CA ILE A 655 -4.01 -11.29 -31.52
C ILE A 655 -2.71 -11.11 -30.73
N LEU A 656 -1.80 -12.07 -30.83
CA LEU A 656 -0.49 -12.00 -30.15
C LEU A 656 0.40 -10.90 -30.71
N SER A 657 0.36 -10.69 -32.02
CA SER A 657 1.10 -9.62 -32.70
C SER A 657 0.56 -8.24 -32.30
N ALA A 658 -0.77 -8.07 -32.25
CA ALA A 658 -1.39 -6.83 -31.77
C ALA A 658 -1.07 -6.54 -30.30
N PHE A 659 -1.06 -7.55 -29.44
CA PHE A 659 -0.61 -7.43 -28.04
C PHE A 659 0.85 -6.98 -27.95
N SER A 660 1.77 -7.67 -28.65
CA SER A 660 3.19 -7.31 -28.66
C SER A 660 3.41 -5.87 -29.13
N LEU A 661 2.79 -5.49 -30.24
CA LEU A 661 2.92 -4.13 -30.79
C LEU A 661 2.39 -3.07 -29.81
N SER A 662 1.26 -3.35 -29.15
CA SER A 662 0.67 -2.46 -28.13
C SER A 662 1.65 -2.22 -26.96
N VAL A 663 2.30 -3.27 -26.45
CA VAL A 663 3.32 -3.15 -25.41
C VAL A 663 4.50 -2.28 -25.87
N LEU A 664 5.06 -2.58 -27.06
CA LEU A 664 6.24 -1.90 -27.57
C LEU A 664 6.01 -0.40 -27.85
N ILE A 665 4.79 0.00 -28.23
CA ILE A 665 4.44 1.40 -28.47
C ILE A 665 4.38 2.21 -27.17
N TRP A 666 3.85 1.65 -26.08
CA TRP A 666 3.61 2.42 -24.84
C TRP A 666 4.69 2.29 -23.77
N ILE A 667 5.56 1.29 -23.85
CA ILE A 667 6.55 1.02 -22.80
C ILE A 667 7.43 2.23 -22.47
N ASN A 668 7.87 3.00 -23.48
CA ASN A 668 8.72 4.17 -23.29
C ASN A 668 7.98 5.37 -22.68
N GLY A 669 6.66 5.48 -22.90
CA GLY A 669 5.83 6.51 -22.27
C GLY A 669 5.47 6.17 -20.82
N TYR A 670 5.32 4.87 -20.53
CA TYR A 670 5.04 4.38 -19.18
C TYR A 670 6.31 4.27 -18.32
N PHE A 671 7.46 3.98 -18.90
CA PHE A 671 8.78 3.96 -18.23
C PHE A 671 9.76 4.89 -18.96
N PRO A 672 9.59 6.22 -18.85
CA PRO A 672 10.55 7.16 -19.40
C PRO A 672 11.88 7.06 -18.62
N ASP A 673 13.00 7.15 -19.34
CA ASP A 673 14.35 7.18 -18.76
C ASP A 673 14.42 8.12 -17.54
N ILE A 674 14.91 7.64 -16.39
CA ILE A 674 15.24 8.51 -15.25
C ILE A 674 16.59 9.23 -15.49
N LYS A 675 16.68 9.96 -16.62
CA LYS A 675 17.67 11.01 -16.87
C LYS A 675 17.13 12.28 -16.22
N PRO A 676 17.74 12.83 -15.17
CA PRO A 676 17.06 13.71 -14.21
C PRO A 676 16.52 15.01 -14.86
N PRO A 677 15.18 15.17 -14.99
CA PRO A 677 14.60 16.45 -15.41
C PRO A 677 14.16 17.25 -14.16
N LYS A 678 13.55 16.56 -13.19
CA LYS A 678 13.27 16.96 -11.80
C LYS A 678 12.80 15.72 -11.03
N ILE A 679 13.68 15.02 -10.31
CA ILE A 679 13.26 13.89 -9.44
C ILE A 679 12.66 14.48 -8.16
N LEU A 680 11.51 13.96 -7.72
CA LEU A 680 10.93 14.33 -6.43
C LEU A 680 11.65 13.57 -5.32
N THR A 681 12.53 14.25 -4.58
CA THR A 681 13.27 13.69 -3.44
C THR A 681 12.52 13.91 -2.13
N GLU A 682 12.23 12.82 -1.43
CA GLU A 682 11.44 12.78 -0.19
C GLU A 682 10.11 13.56 -0.24
N PRO A 683 9.27 13.40 -1.29
CA PRO A 683 7.98 14.08 -1.37
C PRO A 683 7.04 13.66 -0.25
N ASN A 684 6.19 14.58 0.22
CA ASN A 684 5.13 14.26 1.15
C ASN A 684 4.09 13.35 0.48
N LEU A 685 3.96 12.11 0.96
CA LEU A 685 3.05 11.13 0.37
C LEU A 685 1.57 11.57 0.42
N GLY A 686 1.16 12.30 1.46
CA GLY A 686 -0.20 12.81 1.59
C GLY A 686 -0.55 13.87 0.53
N GLU A 687 0.41 14.75 0.20
CA GLU A 687 0.25 15.71 -0.90
C GLU A 687 0.25 15.02 -2.27
N LEU A 688 1.15 14.05 -2.46
CA LEU A 688 1.25 13.26 -3.68
C LEU A 688 -0.03 12.44 -3.96
N TRP A 689 -0.73 11.97 -2.92
CA TRP A 689 -1.98 11.22 -3.04
C TRP A 689 -3.23 12.10 -3.18
N ALA A 690 -3.16 13.34 -2.69
CA ALA A 690 -4.26 14.30 -2.75
C ALA A 690 -4.51 14.88 -4.15
N ASN A 691 -3.62 14.63 -5.13
CA ASN A 691 -3.83 15.06 -6.51
C ASN A 691 -4.89 14.19 -7.22
N PRO A 692 -6.08 14.72 -7.54
CA PRO A 692 -7.21 13.94 -8.05
C PRO A 692 -7.05 13.52 -9.52
N ASP A 693 -6.18 14.20 -10.27
CA ASP A 693 -6.00 14.01 -11.71
C ASP A 693 -4.96 12.95 -12.04
N THR A 694 -4.15 12.51 -11.06
CA THR A 694 -3.13 11.49 -11.26
C THR A 694 -3.71 10.10 -11.56
N LEU A 695 -3.08 9.42 -12.50
CA LEU A 695 -3.44 8.10 -13.02
C LEU A 695 -2.22 7.15 -13.02
N PRO A 696 -2.41 5.82 -13.21
CA PRO A 696 -1.30 4.89 -13.33
C PRO A 696 -0.31 5.15 -14.49
N PRO A 697 -0.72 5.61 -15.70
CA PRO A 697 0.25 5.92 -16.76
C PRO A 697 1.16 7.12 -16.46
N ASP A 698 0.74 8.01 -15.55
CA ASP A 698 1.51 9.20 -15.22
C ASP A 698 2.83 8.78 -14.58
N SER A 699 3.93 9.22 -15.17
CA SER A 699 5.27 8.77 -14.81
C SER A 699 5.94 9.81 -13.94
N LEU A 700 5.65 9.77 -12.64
CA LEU A 700 6.18 10.68 -11.64
C LEU A 700 7.42 10.06 -10.95
N PRO A 701 8.65 10.43 -11.34
CA PRO A 701 9.86 9.86 -10.74
C PRO A 701 10.05 10.37 -9.29
N VAL A 702 10.09 9.43 -8.36
CA VAL A 702 10.24 9.67 -6.93
C VAL A 702 11.48 8.97 -6.37
N GLN A 703 12.12 9.61 -5.39
CA GLN A 703 13.11 9.01 -4.52
C GLN A 703 12.63 9.18 -3.08
N LEU A 704 12.43 8.07 -2.37
CA LEU A 704 11.90 8.04 -1.00
C LEU A 704 12.74 7.11 -0.12
N SER A 705 13.00 7.51 1.11
CA SER A 705 13.74 6.71 2.09
C SER A 705 12.86 6.29 3.25
N GLY A 706 13.11 5.11 3.78
CA GLY A 706 12.42 4.60 4.95
C GLY A 706 12.59 3.11 5.17
N LYS A 707 11.90 2.58 6.17
CA LYS A 707 11.99 1.19 6.58
C LYS A 707 11.19 0.30 5.63
N LEU A 708 11.82 -0.74 5.09
CA LEU A 708 11.12 -1.73 4.28
C LEU A 708 10.33 -2.69 5.19
N LEU A 709 9.02 -2.74 5.00
CA LEU A 709 8.09 -3.66 5.65
C LEU A 709 7.64 -4.74 4.65
N GLY A 710 7.27 -5.90 5.18
CA GLY A 710 6.83 -7.05 4.39
C GLY A 710 7.17 -8.39 5.03
N ARG A 711 6.69 -9.48 4.43
CA ARG A 711 7.15 -10.84 4.77
C ARG A 711 8.60 -11.06 4.33
N SER A 712 9.34 -11.88 5.07
CA SER A 712 10.68 -12.33 4.70
C SER A 712 10.66 -13.59 3.83
N GLY A 713 11.79 -13.91 3.20
CA GLY A 713 12.04 -15.24 2.61
C GLY A 713 11.07 -15.67 1.50
N LEU A 714 10.68 -16.95 1.51
CA LEU A 714 9.82 -17.59 0.51
C LEU A 714 8.37 -17.09 0.58
N LEU A 715 7.90 -16.65 1.76
CA LEU A 715 6.59 -16.00 1.90
C LEU A 715 6.50 -14.68 1.12
N ASN A 716 7.62 -14.14 0.64
CA ASN A 716 7.66 -12.96 -0.22
C ASN A 716 8.49 -13.19 -1.50
N GLY A 717 8.57 -14.44 -1.97
CA GLY A 717 9.37 -14.84 -3.13
C GLY A 717 8.92 -14.20 -4.46
N LEU A 718 7.70 -13.67 -4.55
CA LEU A 718 7.23 -12.90 -5.70
C LEU A 718 7.38 -11.39 -5.51
N GLY A 719 7.80 -10.91 -4.33
CA GLY A 719 7.77 -9.49 -3.95
C GLY A 719 6.34 -8.97 -3.71
N GLN A 720 5.42 -9.86 -3.33
CA GLN A 720 3.99 -9.55 -3.20
C GLN A 720 3.64 -8.66 -1.99
N ASP A 721 4.45 -8.73 -0.92
CA ASP A 721 4.28 -7.95 0.32
C ASP A 721 5.52 -7.08 0.54
N LEU A 722 5.61 -5.96 -0.18
CA LEU A 722 6.66 -4.96 -0.03
C LEU A 722 6.00 -3.60 0.18
N ILE A 723 6.24 -2.98 1.34
CA ILE A 723 5.68 -1.69 1.74
C ILE A 723 6.81 -0.84 2.31
N LEU A 724 7.00 0.37 1.80
CA LEU A 724 7.94 1.33 2.38
C LEU A 724 7.22 2.14 3.47
N GLN A 725 7.77 2.14 4.67
CA GLN A 725 7.36 3.04 5.76
C GLN A 725 8.26 4.28 5.75
N THR A 726 7.73 5.40 5.25
CA THR A 726 8.40 6.70 5.24
C THR A 726 8.02 7.52 6.47
N SER A 727 8.62 8.71 6.60
CA SER A 727 8.22 9.71 7.61
C SER A 727 6.80 10.26 7.42
N THR A 728 6.21 10.12 6.22
CA THR A 728 4.90 10.70 5.87
C THR A 728 3.80 9.66 5.63
N GLY A 729 4.10 8.36 5.74
CA GLY A 729 3.11 7.27 5.69
C GLY A 729 3.67 5.98 5.10
N LEU A 730 2.77 5.07 4.70
CA LEU A 730 3.12 3.80 4.04
C LEU A 730 2.90 3.91 2.53
N VAL A 731 3.73 3.28 1.69
CA VAL A 731 3.46 3.14 0.26
C VAL A 731 3.83 1.73 -0.23
N LYS A 732 2.96 1.13 -1.05
CA LYS A 732 3.24 -0.21 -1.61
C LYS A 732 4.34 -0.11 -2.67
N LEU A 733 5.26 -1.07 -2.69
CA LEU A 733 6.28 -1.20 -3.73
C LEU A 733 5.91 -2.35 -4.67
N HIS A 734 6.07 -2.15 -5.98
CA HIS A 734 6.03 -3.22 -6.98
C HIS A 734 7.46 -3.45 -7.49
N PHE A 735 8.04 -4.59 -7.12
CA PHE A 735 9.37 -5.00 -7.56
C PHE A 735 9.27 -6.14 -8.58
N LEU A 736 9.83 -5.93 -9.76
CA LEU A 736 9.91 -6.94 -10.82
C LEU A 736 11.33 -7.04 -11.35
N SER A 737 11.91 -8.23 -11.23
CA SER A 737 13.22 -8.56 -11.80
C SER A 737 13.21 -8.62 -13.33
N TYR A 738 14.34 -8.97 -13.94
CA TYR A 738 14.52 -9.09 -15.38
C TYR A 738 13.56 -10.10 -16.04
N LEU A 739 13.21 -11.20 -15.36
CA LEU A 739 12.20 -12.17 -15.81
C LEU A 739 10.86 -12.00 -15.05
N GLY A 740 10.57 -10.77 -14.62
CA GLY A 740 9.32 -10.42 -13.97
C GLY A 740 9.08 -11.21 -12.67
N PRO A 741 7.83 -11.66 -12.42
CA PRO A 741 7.51 -12.45 -11.23
C PRO A 741 8.27 -13.77 -11.17
N VAL A 742 8.53 -14.42 -12.31
CA VAL A 742 9.26 -15.69 -12.37
C VAL A 742 10.73 -15.50 -12.01
N GLY A 743 11.34 -14.38 -12.44
CA GLY A 743 12.71 -14.05 -12.07
C GLY A 743 12.91 -13.70 -10.61
N ASN A 744 11.86 -13.25 -9.90
CA ASN A 744 11.92 -13.03 -8.45
C ASN A 744 12.12 -14.38 -7.69
N LEU A 745 11.65 -15.49 -8.27
CA LEU A 745 11.84 -16.84 -7.71
C LEU A 745 13.27 -17.38 -7.86
N LEU A 746 14.09 -16.78 -8.74
CA LEU A 746 15.47 -17.18 -8.97
C LEU A 746 16.41 -16.55 -7.91
N PRO A 747 17.58 -17.16 -7.62
CA PRO A 747 18.57 -16.57 -6.72
C PRO A 747 19.09 -15.22 -7.24
N LEU A 748 18.58 -14.12 -6.68
CA LEU A 748 19.13 -12.77 -6.85
C LEU A 748 20.28 -12.55 -5.86
N SER A 749 21.27 -11.74 -6.24
CA SER A 749 22.40 -11.40 -5.34
C SER A 749 21.94 -10.65 -4.07
N ILE A 750 20.86 -9.86 -4.19
CA ILE A 750 20.15 -9.19 -3.10
C ILE A 750 18.66 -9.25 -3.44
N HIS A 751 17.90 -10.13 -2.76
CA HIS A 751 16.45 -10.19 -2.94
C HIS A 751 15.78 -9.08 -2.11
N PRO A 752 14.71 -8.42 -2.57
CA PRO A 752 14.03 -7.37 -1.79
C PRO A 752 13.55 -7.86 -0.41
N SER A 753 13.11 -9.12 -0.30
CA SER A 753 12.70 -9.69 0.98
C SER A 753 13.86 -9.92 1.96
N ASP A 754 15.12 -9.92 1.50
CA ASP A 754 16.31 -9.92 2.37
C ASP A 754 16.60 -8.52 2.97
N LEU A 755 15.93 -7.48 2.45
CA LEU A 755 16.05 -6.09 2.91
C LEU A 755 14.92 -5.68 3.87
N VAL A 756 13.91 -6.55 4.06
CA VAL A 756 12.81 -6.34 5.02
C VAL A 756 13.36 -6.09 6.42
N GLY A 757 12.76 -5.13 7.12
CA GLY A 757 13.17 -4.66 8.44
C GLY A 757 14.27 -3.60 8.43
N LYS A 758 14.93 -3.34 7.28
CA LYS A 758 16.04 -2.38 7.16
C LYS A 758 15.59 -1.05 6.54
N GLU A 759 16.36 -0.01 6.81
CA GLU A 759 16.25 1.26 6.08
C GLU A 759 16.75 1.09 4.64
N VAL A 760 15.96 1.59 3.69
CA VAL A 760 16.27 1.59 2.25
C VAL A 760 15.88 2.93 1.62
N THR A 761 16.66 3.36 0.64
CA THR A 761 16.25 4.39 -0.33
C THR A 761 15.71 3.70 -1.58
N VAL A 762 14.48 4.04 -1.95
CA VAL A 762 13.75 3.53 -3.11
C VAL A 762 13.74 4.62 -4.18
N MET A 763 14.04 4.25 -5.42
CA MET A 763 13.88 5.10 -6.60
C MET A 763 13.00 4.38 -7.62
N GLY A 764 12.08 5.09 -8.25
CA GLY A 764 11.14 4.54 -9.21
C GLY A 764 10.05 5.53 -9.61
N TRP A 765 8.95 5.04 -10.18
CA TRP A 765 7.82 5.87 -10.61
C TRP A 765 6.63 5.67 -9.68
N PHE A 766 6.10 6.77 -9.14
CA PHE A 766 4.85 6.75 -8.38
C PHE A 766 3.64 6.58 -9.30
N ARG A 767 2.65 5.80 -8.86
CA ARG A 767 1.48 5.37 -9.62
C ARG A 767 0.21 5.53 -8.79
N ARG A 768 -0.75 6.34 -9.26
CA ARG A 768 -2.06 6.50 -8.59
C ARG A 768 -3.12 5.59 -9.20
N GLY A 769 -3.21 4.36 -8.70
CA GLY A 769 -4.43 3.56 -8.78
C GLY A 769 -5.26 3.67 -7.49
N VAL A 770 -6.26 2.79 -7.33
CA VAL A 770 -7.10 2.69 -6.11
C VAL A 770 -6.25 2.52 -4.85
N THR A 771 -5.26 1.63 -4.92
CA THR A 771 -4.15 1.57 -3.98
C THR A 771 -2.94 2.19 -4.67
N PRO A 772 -2.35 3.29 -4.17
CA PRO A 772 -1.14 3.87 -4.74
C PRO A 772 0.07 2.93 -4.58
N TRP A 773 0.98 2.92 -5.55
CA TRP A 773 2.24 2.17 -5.46
C TRP A 773 3.41 2.90 -6.12
N ILE A 774 4.61 2.38 -5.93
CA ILE A 774 5.81 2.78 -6.66
C ILE A 774 6.27 1.57 -7.50
N ASP A 775 6.33 1.74 -8.82
CA ASP A 775 7.07 0.82 -9.68
C ASP A 775 8.55 1.06 -9.41
N VAL A 776 9.20 0.11 -8.73
CA VAL A 776 10.59 0.24 -8.32
C VAL A 776 11.51 0.15 -9.54
N GLU A 777 12.57 0.96 -9.57
CA GLU A 777 13.76 0.76 -10.40
C GLU A 777 14.95 0.33 -9.52
N LEU A 778 15.15 1.01 -8.40
CA LEU A 778 16.30 0.83 -7.51
C LEU A 778 15.88 0.73 -6.04
N LEU A 779 16.41 -0.27 -5.34
CA LEU A 779 16.50 -0.32 -3.88
C LEU A 779 17.97 -0.21 -3.48
N ARG A 780 18.30 0.73 -2.60
CA ARG A 780 19.65 0.92 -2.07
C ARG A 780 19.61 0.90 -0.53
N THR A 781 20.50 0.16 0.10
CA THR A 781 20.74 0.26 1.55
C THR A 781 21.80 1.32 1.86
N PRO A 782 21.84 1.87 3.09
CA PRO A 782 22.94 2.73 3.55
C PRO A 782 24.32 2.08 3.42
N GLU A 783 24.40 0.75 3.49
CA GLU A 783 25.62 -0.06 3.30
C GLU A 783 26.11 -0.12 1.84
N GLY A 784 25.42 0.53 0.89
CA GLY A 784 25.76 0.53 -0.53
C GLY A 784 25.31 -0.74 -1.28
N LYS A 785 24.60 -1.67 -0.64
CA LYS A 785 23.97 -2.82 -1.33
C LYS A 785 22.82 -2.31 -2.20
N VAL A 786 22.73 -2.81 -3.42
CA VAL A 786 21.75 -2.36 -4.42
C VAL A 786 21.01 -3.54 -5.03
N SER A 787 19.68 -3.49 -5.02
CA SER A 787 18.83 -4.39 -5.82
C SER A 787 18.16 -3.57 -6.93
N ARG A 788 18.18 -4.09 -8.16
CA ARG A 788 17.58 -3.43 -9.35
C ARG A 788 16.35 -4.19 -9.81
N ALA A 789 15.23 -3.48 -9.86
CA ALA A 789 14.07 -3.92 -10.62
C ALA A 789 14.29 -3.54 -12.09
N ASN A 790 13.97 -4.45 -12.99
CA ASN A 790 14.21 -4.32 -14.43
C ASN A 790 12.89 -4.48 -15.20
N TYR A 791 11.82 -3.86 -14.67
CA TYR A 791 10.46 -4.02 -15.17
C TYR A 791 10.31 -3.70 -16.67
N PRO A 792 10.92 -2.63 -17.25
CA PRO A 792 10.86 -2.40 -18.69
C PRO A 792 11.44 -3.57 -19.51
N ILE A 793 12.49 -4.22 -19.02
CA ILE A 793 13.11 -5.34 -19.73
C ILE A 793 12.21 -6.59 -19.67
N TRP A 794 11.61 -6.89 -18.51
CA TRP A 794 10.62 -7.97 -18.40
C TRP A 794 9.45 -7.78 -19.38
N VAL A 795 8.88 -6.57 -19.43
CA VAL A 795 7.76 -6.25 -20.32
C VAL A 795 8.16 -6.35 -21.79
N THR A 796 9.39 -5.94 -22.14
CA THR A 796 9.96 -6.12 -23.48
C THR A 796 10.14 -7.60 -23.84
N ILE A 797 10.62 -8.43 -22.92
CA ILE A 797 10.75 -9.88 -23.11
C ILE A 797 9.38 -10.53 -23.34
N LEU A 798 8.35 -10.13 -22.58
CA LEU A 798 6.99 -10.61 -22.75
C LEU A 798 6.42 -10.24 -24.14
N ALA A 799 6.67 -9.02 -24.61
CA ALA A 799 6.30 -8.59 -25.96
C ALA A 799 7.02 -9.41 -27.04
N ILE A 800 8.35 -9.57 -26.93
CA ILE A 800 9.14 -10.38 -27.86
C ILE A 800 8.66 -11.84 -27.87
N ALA A 801 8.36 -12.43 -26.71
CA ALA A 801 7.84 -13.79 -26.63
C ALA A 801 6.48 -13.93 -27.35
N ALA A 802 5.58 -12.94 -27.19
CA ALA A 802 4.31 -12.90 -27.91
C ALA A 802 4.50 -12.71 -29.43
N ALA A 803 5.46 -11.88 -29.87
CA ALA A 803 5.79 -11.71 -31.28
C ALA A 803 6.39 -12.98 -31.90
N VAL A 804 7.31 -13.67 -31.20
CA VAL A 804 7.90 -14.94 -31.64
C VAL A 804 6.84 -16.03 -31.73
N TRP A 805 5.91 -16.10 -30.76
CA TRP A 805 4.78 -17.03 -30.82
C TRP A 805 3.83 -16.70 -31.99
N GLY A 806 3.54 -15.41 -32.21
CA GLY A 806 2.78 -14.95 -33.39
C GLY A 806 3.46 -15.37 -34.70
N ALA A 807 4.77 -15.13 -34.84
CA ALA A 807 5.54 -15.54 -36.01
C ALA A 807 5.57 -17.06 -36.22
N TYR A 808 5.63 -17.85 -35.13
CA TYR A 808 5.54 -19.30 -35.18
C TYR A 808 4.17 -19.78 -35.70
N LEU A 809 3.07 -19.17 -35.21
CA LEU A 809 1.73 -19.45 -35.73
C LEU A 809 1.54 -19.03 -37.19
N ILE A 810 2.17 -17.93 -37.63
CA ILE A 810 2.19 -17.53 -39.05
C ILE A 810 2.97 -18.55 -39.89
N TRP A 811 4.07 -19.10 -39.38
CA TRP A 811 4.86 -20.12 -40.08
C TRP A 811 4.17 -21.50 -40.15
N GLN A 812 3.19 -21.77 -39.28
CA GLN A 812 2.34 -22.97 -39.34
C GLN A 812 1.15 -22.86 -40.31
N ALA A 813 0.86 -21.67 -40.83
CA ALA A 813 -0.28 -21.38 -41.70
C ALA A 813 0.08 -21.43 -43.19
#